data_AF-A0AAF0I891-F1
#
_entry.id   AF-A0AAF0I891-F1
#
_cell.length_a   1.000
_cell.length_b   1.000
_cell.length_c   1.000
_cell.angle_alpha   90.00
_cell.angle_beta   90.00
_cell.angle_gamma   90.00
#
_symmetry.space_group_name_H-M   'P 1'
#
loop_
_entity.id
_entity.type
_entity.pdbx_description
1 polymer ?
#
loop_
_entity_poly.entity_id
_entity_poly.type
_entity_poly.pdbx_seq_one_letter_code
_entity_poly.pdbx_strand_id
1 'polypeptide(L)'
;MTALHRWPSRRAVGIALALVGFTGAARAYVTEGHVWPSGILTYELAMGSPNGALMDGSTSWDDVAASAILIWNGHMSNLQIGATTSPYVGTDGDGENTIFFNSTVYGDSFGSNTLGITLSQWQVGGNRVEADIIINSNKSWNSYRGALRNGVEDLRRVLIHELGHALGLDHPDDSGQSVSAIMNASVSDIDTVRQDDIDGVVAMYGGSSGGGGGGGSGGGGGGGGGGGGSISADAYEADGSAAQSRAIVNGETQHRSIHVAGDEDWAIFQIGAGGATNVRVETAGSEGDTEMWLYGPNSASAQVASNDDGGVGLFSLITPSSLAAGNYYIRVRGYRNTSTVNAYTLTASWTQAAAPGGGGGGSIAADAYEDDESAASARTIANGETQNRSIHTVGNEDWAIFQIGATGATNLRVETAGSAGDTEMWLYGPDSATAQVGYNDDGGAGLFSLITTATLQPGNYYIRVRGLSNTSTVNAYTLAASWTLNAPAGGGGGGDGGSSSGAARLLNLSVLSNTGGQFGTLILGLTSAGAAKEILVRGVGPTLSGFGASGVISDPLMRLFDSASAQFAINDDWSTVAGSTEVANVSSRLGAFPLDSARESAVLRTLTPGGYTVHVVDYFERSGKVLIEAYDADALDAAGRLVNLSTQTEVGGTAGTLTAGFVIGGTGKLRVLIRGIGPRLGDYGVANVLSDAVIEVFADGRSIASNDDWESSNSAALISAAAQVGAFPLAPSGLDSALLLELDPGTYTVELKGYLGASGRGMIEIYELP
;
A
#
# COMPACT_ATOMS: atom_id res chain seq x y z
N MET A 1 31.01 6.30 30.83
CA MET A 1 30.79 5.39 29.70
C MET A 1 29.38 4.86 29.87
N THR A 2 28.48 5.33 29.02
CA THR A 2 27.07 4.93 28.99
C THR A 2 27.03 3.65 28.16
N ALA A 3 26.52 2.55 28.72
CA ALA A 3 26.67 1.20 28.21
C ALA A 3 25.32 0.63 27.79
N LEU A 4 25.23 0.15 26.55
CA LEU A 4 24.07 -0.52 25.98
C LEU A 4 24.13 -1.98 26.45
N HIS A 5 23.02 -2.56 26.90
CA HIS A 5 23.06 -3.83 27.65
C HIS A 5 21.98 -4.83 27.26
N ARG A 6 22.40 -6.09 27.11
CA ARG A 6 21.54 -7.27 26.90
C ARG A 6 20.83 -7.71 28.18
N TRP A 7 19.57 -8.12 28.05
CA TRP A 7 18.92 -9.05 28.99
C TRP A 7 18.92 -10.47 28.39
N PRO A 8 19.12 -11.53 29.19
CA PRO A 8 19.04 -12.90 28.69
C PRO A 8 17.58 -13.31 28.45
N SER A 9 17.16 -13.43 27.19
CA SER A 9 15.81 -13.88 26.81
C SER A 9 15.58 -15.37 27.13
N ARG A 10 14.34 -15.74 27.48
CA ARG A 10 13.89 -17.13 27.70
C ARG A 10 12.71 -17.46 26.77
N ARG A 11 12.88 -18.44 25.86
CA ARG A 11 12.08 -19.69 25.70
C ARG A 11 12.25 -20.28 24.29
N ALA A 12 12.93 -21.42 24.20
CA ALA A 12 12.84 -22.32 23.05
C ALA A 12 11.69 -23.32 23.26
N VAL A 13 10.87 -23.58 22.24
CA VAL A 13 9.90 -24.70 22.22
C VAL A 13 10.63 -25.95 21.70
N GLY A 14 11.16 -26.77 22.61
CA GLY A 14 12.16 -27.79 22.26
C GLY A 14 11.64 -29.07 21.59
N ILE A 15 12.43 -29.59 20.62
CA ILE A 15 12.99 -30.96 20.60
C ILE A 15 14.44 -30.86 20.08
N ALA A 16 15.37 -31.51 20.78
CA ALA A 16 16.81 -31.37 20.59
C ALA A 16 17.38 -32.16 19.40
N LEU A 17 18.30 -31.54 18.66
CA LEU A 17 19.38 -32.24 17.95
C LEU A 17 20.62 -31.34 17.85
N ALA A 18 21.75 -31.87 18.29
CA ALA A 18 23.06 -31.21 18.33
C ALA A 18 23.79 -31.37 16.99
N LEU A 19 24.50 -30.33 16.51
CA LEU A 19 25.69 -30.53 15.67
C LEU A 19 26.59 -29.26 15.55
N VAL A 20 27.79 -29.42 16.12
CA VAL A 20 29.15 -29.10 15.63
C VAL A 20 29.46 -27.69 15.07
N GLY A 21 30.40 -27.05 15.75
CA GLY A 21 31.00 -25.77 15.37
C GLY A 21 31.95 -25.84 14.18
N PHE A 22 32.03 -24.71 13.47
CA PHE A 22 33.05 -24.40 12.50
C PHE A 22 33.79 -23.12 12.90
N THR A 23 35.11 -23.22 12.97
CA THR A 23 36.02 -22.09 13.12
C THR A 23 36.14 -21.36 11.78
N GLY A 24 35.55 -20.16 11.67
CA GLY A 24 35.63 -19.28 10.51
C GLY A 24 36.50 -18.05 10.77
N ALA A 25 37.20 -17.57 9.75
CA ALA A 25 38.07 -16.40 9.78
C ALA A 25 37.38 -15.16 10.39
N ALA A 26 38.16 -14.31 11.06
CA ALA A 26 37.69 -13.06 11.67
C ALA A 26 36.88 -12.24 10.65
N ARG A 27 35.56 -12.15 10.84
CA ARG A 27 34.71 -11.20 10.12
C ARG A 27 34.93 -9.81 10.72
N ALA A 28 34.80 -8.77 9.88
CA ALA A 28 34.95 -7.39 10.30
C ALA A 28 33.90 -7.03 11.37
N TYR A 29 32.65 -7.48 11.19
CA TYR A 29 31.49 -7.28 12.07
C TYR A 29 31.14 -8.52 12.92
N VAL A 30 30.24 -8.35 13.88
CA VAL A 30 29.69 -9.43 14.73
C VAL A 30 28.17 -9.52 14.55
N THR A 31 27.62 -10.75 14.54
CA THR A 31 26.17 -10.97 14.43
C THR A 31 25.65 -11.84 15.59
N GLU A 32 24.38 -11.65 15.95
CA GLU A 32 23.69 -12.45 16.95
C GLU A 32 23.29 -13.86 16.46
N GLY A 33 23.57 -14.16 15.18
CA GLY A 33 23.29 -15.46 14.56
C GLY A 33 21.83 -15.72 14.17
N HIS A 34 20.94 -14.73 14.31
CA HIS A 34 19.52 -14.82 13.97
C HIS A 34 19.12 -13.66 13.06
N VAL A 35 18.54 -13.98 11.91
CA VAL A 35 18.16 -13.01 10.86
C VAL A 35 16.66 -13.01 10.63
N TRP A 36 16.15 -11.92 10.08
CA TRP A 36 14.79 -11.84 9.55
C TRP A 36 14.67 -12.56 8.21
N PRO A 37 13.50 -13.16 7.89
CA PRO A 37 13.16 -13.51 6.51
C PRO A 37 13.17 -12.27 5.61
N SER A 38 13.48 -12.44 4.33
CA SER A 38 13.39 -11.35 3.34
C SER A 38 11.97 -10.78 3.26
N GLY A 39 11.82 -9.46 3.07
CA GLY A 39 10.53 -8.79 2.99
C GLY A 39 10.51 -7.44 3.69
N ILE A 40 9.33 -7.01 4.15
CA ILE A 40 9.16 -5.79 4.94
C ILE A 40 8.96 -6.14 6.41
N LEU A 41 9.90 -5.73 7.26
CA LEU A 41 9.79 -5.77 8.72
C LEU A 41 9.04 -4.52 9.19
N THR A 42 7.85 -4.65 9.75
CA THR A 42 7.08 -3.48 10.23
C THR A 42 7.32 -3.22 11.71
N TYR A 43 7.57 -1.94 12.04
CA TYR A 43 7.60 -1.42 13.40
C TYR A 43 6.42 -0.50 13.70
N GLU A 44 5.82 -0.68 14.88
CA GLU A 44 4.89 0.28 15.48
C GLU A 44 5.70 1.32 16.27
N LEU A 45 5.59 2.60 15.90
CA LEU A 45 6.27 3.71 16.56
C LEU A 45 5.35 4.35 17.60
N ALA A 46 5.65 4.13 18.88
CA ALA A 46 4.92 4.70 20.01
C ALA A 46 5.82 5.60 20.86
N MET A 47 6.55 6.50 20.19
CA MET A 47 7.52 7.39 20.82
C MET A 47 6.91 8.75 21.17
N GLY A 48 5.93 9.22 20.40
CA GLY A 48 5.15 10.42 20.67
C GLY A 48 5.93 11.73 20.45
N SER A 49 5.51 12.80 21.13
CA SER A 49 6.05 14.16 20.90
C SER A 49 7.02 14.62 22.00
N PRO A 50 8.07 15.39 21.65
CA PRO A 50 8.96 16.02 22.62
C PRO A 50 8.28 17.19 23.36
N ASN A 51 8.74 17.48 24.58
CA ASN A 51 8.29 18.64 25.37
C ASN A 51 8.93 19.98 24.93
N GLY A 52 9.52 20.03 23.73
CA GLY A 52 10.23 21.17 23.18
C GLY A 52 10.82 20.85 21.80
N ALA A 53 11.40 21.86 21.14
CA ALA A 53 12.01 21.66 19.83
C ALA A 53 13.22 20.71 19.90
N LEU A 54 13.30 19.79 18.95
CA LEU A 54 14.46 18.95 18.74
C LEU A 54 15.54 19.74 17.99
N MET A 55 16.80 19.53 18.38
CA MET A 55 17.94 20.32 17.90
C MET A 55 18.27 20.02 16.42
N ASP A 56 17.83 18.88 15.90
CA ASP A 56 17.93 18.52 14.49
C ASP A 56 16.73 18.96 13.64
N GLY A 57 15.72 19.58 14.27
CA GLY A 57 14.53 20.08 13.59
C GLY A 57 13.40 19.06 13.42
N SER A 58 13.55 17.82 13.90
CA SER A 58 12.49 16.81 13.87
C SER A 58 11.27 17.27 14.68
N THR A 59 10.05 16.92 14.23
CA THR A 59 8.80 17.43 14.82
C THR A 59 8.18 16.49 15.86
N SER A 60 8.55 15.21 15.83
CA SER A 60 8.17 14.20 16.80
C SER A 60 9.34 13.26 17.11
N TRP A 61 9.23 12.45 18.18
CA TRP A 61 10.18 11.36 18.41
C TRP A 61 9.99 10.21 17.41
N ASP A 62 8.77 10.05 16.89
CA ASP A 62 8.47 9.08 15.83
C ASP A 62 9.19 9.45 14.52
N ASP A 63 9.31 10.75 14.19
CA ASP A 63 10.10 11.23 13.04
C ASP A 63 11.58 10.85 13.18
N VAL A 64 12.11 10.96 14.41
CA VAL A 64 13.50 10.59 14.70
C VAL A 64 13.69 9.09 14.49
N ALA A 65 12.76 8.25 14.94
CA ALA A 65 12.79 6.81 14.74
C ALA A 65 12.66 6.41 13.26
N ALA A 66 11.72 7.00 12.54
CA ALA A 66 11.59 6.82 11.10
C ALA A 66 12.89 7.21 10.36
N SER A 67 13.54 8.31 10.77
CA SER A 67 14.82 8.72 10.18
C SER A 67 15.97 7.74 10.44
N ALA A 68 15.97 7.04 11.58
CA ALA A 68 16.97 6.03 11.91
C ALA A 68 16.74 4.74 11.11
N ILE A 69 15.48 4.37 10.91
CA ILE A 69 15.05 3.25 10.05
C ILE A 69 15.53 3.45 8.60
N LEU A 70 15.35 4.65 8.04
CA LEU A 70 15.75 4.94 6.66
C LEU A 70 17.26 4.78 6.42
N ILE A 71 18.09 5.04 7.43
CA ILE A 71 19.55 4.84 7.33
C ILE A 71 19.88 3.38 7.07
N TRP A 72 19.25 2.45 7.79
CA TRP A 72 19.46 1.02 7.57
C TRP A 72 18.87 0.53 6.24
N ASN A 73 17.68 0.99 5.88
CA ASN A 73 17.03 0.64 4.61
C ASN A 73 17.89 1.00 3.39
N GLY A 74 18.67 2.08 3.48
CA GLY A 74 19.61 2.48 2.42
C GLY A 74 20.72 1.45 2.12
N HIS A 75 20.93 0.46 2.99
CA HIS A 75 22.01 -0.52 2.88
C HIS A 75 21.54 -1.97 2.66
N MET A 76 20.23 -2.25 2.70
CA MET A 76 19.66 -3.60 2.63
C MET A 76 18.76 -3.76 1.40
N SER A 77 18.91 -4.85 0.63
CA SER A 77 18.06 -5.11 -0.55
C SER A 77 16.98 -6.15 -0.34
N ASN A 78 17.23 -7.16 0.50
CA ASN A 78 16.28 -8.25 0.72
C ASN A 78 15.39 -8.03 1.95
N LEU A 79 15.70 -7.04 2.78
CA LEU A 79 14.90 -6.65 3.93
C LEU A 79 14.73 -5.13 3.94
N GLN A 80 13.51 -4.66 4.16
CA GLN A 80 13.20 -3.25 4.37
C GLN A 80 12.45 -3.12 5.69
N ILE A 81 12.74 -2.08 6.47
CA ILE A 81 12.01 -1.79 7.69
C ILE A 81 10.94 -0.74 7.35
N GLY A 82 9.67 -1.12 7.48
CA GLY A 82 8.53 -0.21 7.46
C GLY A 82 8.21 0.29 8.86
N ALA A 83 7.58 1.46 8.97
CA ALA A 83 7.20 2.03 10.26
C ALA A 83 5.81 2.66 10.18
N THR A 84 4.99 2.45 11.21
CA THR A 84 3.68 3.09 11.36
C THR A 84 3.59 3.72 12.74
N THR A 85 3.16 4.98 12.82
CA THR A 85 2.91 5.64 14.11
C THR A 85 1.72 5.00 14.81
N SER A 86 1.87 4.68 16.09
CA SER A 86 0.94 3.86 16.85
C SER A 86 0.86 4.32 18.30
N PRO A 87 -0.32 4.29 18.94
CA PRO A 87 -0.41 4.44 20.39
C PRO A 87 -0.01 3.16 21.14
N TYR A 88 0.33 2.08 20.42
CA TYR A 88 0.63 0.77 20.99
C TYR A 88 2.02 0.71 21.62
N VAL A 89 2.07 0.58 22.94
CA VAL A 89 3.30 0.29 23.68
C VAL A 89 3.43 -1.23 23.77
N GLY A 90 4.56 -1.78 23.30
CA GLY A 90 4.77 -3.23 23.17
C GLY A 90 4.63 -4.01 24.47
N THR A 91 4.45 -5.33 24.32
CA THR A 91 4.43 -6.31 25.41
C THR A 91 5.40 -7.46 25.09
N ASP A 92 6.18 -7.93 26.08
CA ASP A 92 7.18 -8.99 25.87
C ASP A 92 6.58 -10.25 25.22
N GLY A 93 7.02 -10.57 24.00
CA GLY A 93 6.66 -11.81 23.31
C GLY A 93 5.28 -11.79 22.65
N ASP A 94 4.79 -10.61 22.26
CA ASP A 94 3.47 -10.44 21.63
C ASP A 94 3.49 -10.64 20.10
N GLY A 95 4.66 -10.79 19.49
CA GLY A 95 4.86 -10.95 18.06
C GLY A 95 4.76 -9.66 17.24
N GLU A 96 4.71 -8.50 17.88
CA GLU A 96 4.77 -7.19 17.23
C GLU A 96 6.12 -6.52 17.49
N ASN A 97 6.67 -5.82 16.49
CA ASN A 97 7.91 -5.07 16.69
C ASN A 97 7.55 -3.64 17.06
N THR A 98 7.96 -3.19 18.25
CA THR A 98 7.58 -1.85 18.71
C THR A 98 8.80 -1.01 19.08
N ILE A 99 8.73 0.30 18.84
CA ILE A 99 9.72 1.28 19.33
C ILE A 99 9.01 2.25 20.26
N PHE A 100 9.41 2.30 21.53
CA PHE A 100 8.74 3.13 22.51
C PHE A 100 9.64 3.58 23.66
N PHE A 101 9.22 4.64 24.36
CA PHE A 101 9.82 5.07 25.61
C PHE A 101 9.22 4.33 26.80
N ASN A 102 10.05 3.87 27.73
CA ASN A 102 9.59 3.39 29.03
C ASN A 102 10.62 3.62 30.14
N SER A 103 10.16 3.65 31.40
CA SER A 103 11.03 3.82 32.59
C SER A 103 11.59 2.49 33.09
N THR A 104 11.02 1.38 32.62
CA THR A 104 11.43 0.01 32.88
C THR A 104 11.41 -0.81 31.59
N VAL A 105 12.07 -1.96 31.62
CA VAL A 105 12.04 -2.98 30.55
C VAL A 105 11.08 -4.06 31.04
N TYR A 106 9.83 -4.02 30.60
CA TYR A 106 8.78 -4.96 31.02
C TYR A 106 8.69 -5.19 32.54
N GLY A 107 8.86 -4.11 33.31
CA GLY A 107 8.82 -4.12 34.78
C GLY A 107 10.20 -4.20 35.45
N ASP A 108 11.24 -4.56 34.71
CA ASP A 108 12.62 -4.61 35.20
C ASP A 108 13.34 -3.26 35.07
N SER A 109 14.24 -2.97 36.00
CA SER A 109 15.02 -1.72 35.95
C SER A 109 16.07 -1.76 34.85
N PHE A 110 16.21 -0.65 34.12
CA PHE A 110 17.38 -0.44 33.26
C PHE A 110 18.68 -0.52 34.06
N GLY A 111 19.75 -0.98 33.42
CA GLY A 111 21.09 -0.83 33.96
C GLY A 111 21.43 0.65 34.19
N SER A 112 22.31 0.95 35.15
CA SER A 112 22.62 2.34 35.57
C SER A 112 23.06 3.25 34.42
N ASN A 113 23.67 2.64 33.39
CA ASN A 113 24.23 3.30 32.23
C ASN A 113 23.51 2.95 30.92
N THR A 114 22.35 2.29 30.96
CA THR A 114 21.64 1.83 29.76
C THR A 114 20.75 2.92 29.16
N LEU A 115 20.87 3.11 27.85
CA LEU A 115 20.13 4.13 27.08
C LEU A 115 18.95 3.56 26.31
N GLY A 116 19.15 2.41 25.66
CA GLY A 116 18.13 1.62 24.99
C GLY A 116 18.40 0.14 25.23
N ILE A 117 17.38 -0.69 24.96
CA ILE A 117 17.49 -2.14 24.90
C ILE A 117 16.65 -2.63 23.72
N THR A 118 17.24 -3.52 22.94
CA THR A 118 16.52 -4.36 21.97
C THR A 118 16.29 -5.75 22.56
N LEU A 119 15.03 -6.16 22.64
CA LEU A 119 14.63 -7.52 23.01
C LEU A 119 14.20 -8.25 21.75
N SER A 120 14.50 -9.54 21.64
CA SER A 120 14.13 -10.28 20.44
C SER A 120 13.73 -11.72 20.71
N GLN A 121 12.78 -12.18 19.90
CA GLN A 121 12.29 -13.55 19.88
C GLN A 121 12.61 -14.20 18.53
N TRP A 122 12.83 -15.51 18.54
CA TRP A 122 13.13 -16.28 17.34
C TRP A 122 12.50 -17.67 17.39
N GLN A 123 12.19 -18.21 16.21
CA GLN A 123 11.69 -19.57 16.08
C GLN A 123 12.80 -20.61 16.29
N VAL A 124 12.39 -21.82 16.65
CA VAL A 124 13.28 -22.98 16.78
C VAL A 124 13.75 -23.37 15.38
N GLY A 125 14.99 -22.99 15.04
CA GLY A 125 15.54 -23.13 13.69
C GLY A 125 16.27 -21.88 13.17
N GLY A 126 16.16 -20.73 13.85
CA GLY A 126 17.12 -19.61 13.72
C GLY A 126 16.58 -18.27 13.21
N ASN A 127 15.35 -18.19 12.69
CA ASN A 127 14.80 -16.92 12.20
C ASN A 127 14.20 -16.08 13.32
N ARG A 128 14.47 -14.77 13.29
CA ARG A 128 13.87 -13.78 14.20
C ARG A 128 12.40 -13.59 13.83
N VAL A 129 11.55 -13.41 14.84
CA VAL A 129 10.10 -13.21 14.70
C VAL A 129 9.58 -11.97 15.41
N GLU A 130 10.34 -11.43 16.35
CA GLU A 130 9.99 -10.21 17.08
C GLU A 130 11.28 -9.49 17.50
N ALA A 131 11.28 -8.17 17.42
CA ALA A 131 12.25 -7.31 18.07
C ALA A 131 11.59 -6.02 18.60
N ASP A 132 11.60 -5.86 19.92
CA ASP A 132 11.14 -4.63 20.58
C ASP A 132 12.32 -3.75 20.96
N ILE A 133 12.18 -2.44 20.74
CA ILE A 133 13.17 -1.43 21.08
C ILE A 133 12.59 -0.50 22.15
N ILE A 134 13.20 -0.56 23.33
CA ILE A 134 12.73 0.18 24.51
C ILE A 134 13.76 1.24 24.87
N ILE A 135 13.38 2.50 24.73
CA ILE A 135 14.24 3.64 25.05
C ILE A 135 14.00 4.10 26.48
N ASN A 136 15.10 4.30 27.23
CA ASN A 136 15.06 4.60 28.65
C ASN A 136 14.58 6.04 28.92
N SER A 137 13.31 6.19 29.27
CA SER A 137 12.69 7.49 29.61
C SER A 137 13.25 8.15 30.88
N ASN A 138 14.08 7.45 31.67
CA ASN A 138 14.75 8.06 32.84
C ASN A 138 15.96 8.94 32.44
N LYS A 139 16.32 8.96 31.15
CA LYS A 139 17.40 9.80 30.61
C LYS A 139 16.84 11.10 30.02
N SER A 140 17.71 12.10 29.89
CA SER A 140 17.37 13.36 29.23
C SER A 140 17.65 13.23 27.74
N TRP A 141 16.63 13.41 26.90
CA TRP A 141 16.70 13.17 25.46
C TRP A 141 16.58 14.44 24.63
N ASN A 142 17.29 14.46 23.51
CA ASN A 142 17.04 15.32 22.36
C ASN A 142 17.42 14.53 21.09
N SER A 143 17.30 15.14 19.90
CA SER A 143 17.97 14.61 18.71
C SER A 143 18.84 15.68 18.08
N TYR A 144 20.08 15.34 17.80
CA TYR A 144 21.08 16.24 17.22
C TYR A 144 22.05 15.45 16.32
N ARG A 145 23.00 16.15 15.69
CA ARG A 145 24.07 15.55 14.90
C ARG A 145 25.44 15.95 15.43
N GLY A 146 26.46 15.18 15.09
CA GLY A 146 27.84 15.39 15.50
C GLY A 146 28.13 14.93 16.94
N ALA A 147 29.26 15.38 17.48
CA ALA A 147 29.83 14.90 18.75
C ALA A 147 28.87 14.92 19.96
N LEU A 148 29.14 14.04 20.93
CA LEU A 148 28.35 13.91 22.15
C LEU A 148 28.26 15.23 22.93
N ARG A 149 27.10 15.46 23.55
CA ARG A 149 26.82 16.66 24.34
C ARG A 149 26.67 16.29 25.82
N ASN A 150 27.15 17.17 26.69
CA ASN A 150 27.04 16.94 28.13
C ASN A 150 25.59 17.13 28.60
N GLY A 151 25.06 16.13 29.31
CA GLY A 151 23.77 16.20 30.02
C GLY A 151 22.53 15.97 29.16
N VAL A 152 22.70 15.57 27.90
CA VAL A 152 21.60 15.20 27.00
C VAL A 152 22.06 14.09 26.07
N GLU A 153 21.24 13.06 25.95
CA GLU A 153 21.47 11.92 25.07
C GLU A 153 20.81 12.16 23.70
N ASP A 154 21.41 11.63 22.64
CA ASP A 154 20.89 11.74 21.27
C ASP A 154 20.07 10.51 20.91
N LEU A 155 18.77 10.72 20.74
CA LEU A 155 17.83 9.65 20.44
C LEU A 155 18.14 8.97 19.11
N ARG A 156 18.47 9.71 18.05
CA ARG A 156 18.71 9.12 16.72
C ARG A 156 19.90 8.18 16.75
N ARG A 157 21.01 8.61 17.38
CA ARG A 157 22.21 7.79 17.57
C ARG A 157 21.89 6.47 18.25
N VAL A 158 21.13 6.52 19.34
CA VAL A 158 20.74 5.32 20.09
C VAL A 158 19.81 4.44 19.26
N LEU A 159 18.82 5.01 18.56
CA LEU A 159 17.91 4.24 17.71
C LEU A 159 18.61 3.56 16.55
N ILE A 160 19.61 4.19 15.90
CA ILE A 160 20.41 3.55 14.86
C ILE A 160 21.10 2.30 15.44
N HIS A 161 21.67 2.40 16.64
CA HIS A 161 22.30 1.27 17.32
C HIS A 161 21.30 0.15 17.65
N GLU A 162 20.18 0.47 18.31
CA GLU A 162 19.18 -0.53 18.69
C GLU A 162 18.56 -1.23 17.45
N LEU A 163 18.32 -0.48 16.38
CA LEU A 163 17.88 -1.06 15.11
C LEU A 163 18.92 -2.02 14.51
N GLY A 164 20.22 -1.77 14.74
CA GLY A 164 21.28 -2.72 14.36
C GLY A 164 21.16 -4.05 15.11
N HIS A 165 20.86 -4.01 16.42
CA HIS A 165 20.54 -5.22 17.18
C HIS A 165 19.28 -5.91 16.67
N ALA A 166 18.23 -5.15 16.37
CA ALA A 166 17.00 -5.71 15.82
C ALA A 166 17.25 -6.42 14.48
N LEU A 167 18.19 -5.91 13.68
CA LEU A 167 18.63 -6.51 12.42
C LEU A 167 19.58 -7.70 12.62
N GLY A 168 20.04 -7.97 13.85
CA GLY A 168 20.87 -9.12 14.19
C GLY A 168 22.38 -8.82 14.25
N LEU A 169 22.79 -7.56 14.30
CA LEU A 169 24.17 -7.18 14.64
C LEU A 169 24.42 -7.30 16.14
N ASP A 170 25.65 -7.64 16.50
CA ASP A 170 26.12 -7.68 17.88
C ASP A 170 27.30 -6.74 18.07
N HIS A 171 27.69 -6.48 19.32
CA HIS A 171 28.75 -5.55 19.68
C HIS A 171 30.14 -6.05 19.25
N PRO A 172 30.86 -5.31 18.38
CA PRO A 172 32.23 -5.64 18.01
C PRO A 172 33.22 -5.58 19.19
N ASP A 173 33.12 -4.55 20.03
CA ASP A 173 34.01 -4.30 21.15
C ASP A 173 33.86 -5.30 22.30
N ASP A 174 32.62 -5.71 22.63
CA ASP A 174 32.39 -6.82 23.57
C ASP A 174 32.92 -8.16 23.05
N SER A 175 33.04 -8.31 21.73
CA SER A 175 33.63 -9.47 21.05
C SER A 175 35.15 -9.35 20.85
N GLY A 176 35.78 -8.33 21.42
CA GLY A 176 37.23 -8.10 21.37
C GLY A 176 37.75 -7.49 20.07
N GLN A 177 36.86 -6.97 19.21
CA GLN A 177 37.24 -6.20 18.02
C GLN A 177 37.46 -4.73 18.39
N SER A 178 38.34 -4.05 17.65
CA SER A 178 38.62 -2.62 17.82
C SER A 178 38.33 -1.89 16.51
N VAL A 179 37.04 -1.76 16.20
CA VAL A 179 36.54 -1.15 14.96
C VAL A 179 35.74 0.12 15.28
N SER A 180 35.70 1.04 14.32
CA SER A 180 34.84 2.22 14.39
C SER A 180 33.44 1.82 13.93
N ALA A 181 32.55 1.55 14.88
CA ALA A 181 31.19 1.06 14.62
C ALA A 181 30.17 1.84 15.45
N ILE A 182 28.98 2.10 14.90
CA ILE A 182 27.84 2.58 15.70
C ILE A 182 27.39 1.47 16.67
N MET A 183 27.62 0.20 16.31
CA MET A 183 27.31 -0.98 17.12
C MET A 183 28.27 -1.24 18.29
N ASN A 184 29.26 -0.39 18.58
CA ASN A 184 30.04 -0.57 19.81
C ASN A 184 29.17 -0.35 21.05
N ALA A 185 29.40 -1.13 22.11
CA ALA A 185 28.59 -1.18 23.33
C ALA A 185 28.51 0.14 24.11
N SER A 186 29.47 1.05 23.86
CA SER A 186 29.52 2.37 24.46
C SER A 186 29.32 3.48 23.41
N VAL A 187 28.45 4.44 23.74
CA VAL A 187 28.23 5.62 22.90
C VAL A 187 29.52 6.42 22.68
N SER A 188 29.69 6.94 21.47
CA SER A 188 30.82 7.75 21.04
C SER A 188 30.36 8.91 20.16
N ASP A 189 31.30 9.69 19.61
CA ASP A 189 31.00 10.76 18.66
C ASP A 189 30.48 10.24 17.31
N ILE A 190 30.47 8.92 17.08
CA ILE A 190 29.83 8.29 15.93
C ILE A 190 28.31 8.45 16.06
N ASP A 191 27.65 9.03 15.06
CA ASP A 191 26.22 9.37 15.06
C ASP A 191 25.45 8.76 13.87
N THR A 192 26.12 7.91 13.08
CA THR A 192 25.54 7.14 11.98
C THR A 192 26.33 5.85 11.74
N VAL A 193 25.77 4.94 10.94
CA VAL A 193 26.39 3.66 10.57
C VAL A 193 27.76 3.85 9.94
N ARG A 194 28.68 2.93 10.22
CA ARG A 194 30.03 2.85 9.65
C ARG A 194 30.15 1.61 8.76
N GLN A 195 31.26 1.51 8.05
CA GLN A 195 31.49 0.41 7.09
C GLN A 195 31.35 -0.97 7.74
N ASP A 196 31.79 -1.11 8.99
CA ASP A 196 31.65 -2.36 9.76
C ASP A 196 30.18 -2.77 9.92
N ASP A 197 29.35 -1.81 10.33
CA ASP A 197 27.92 -1.99 10.52
C ASP A 197 27.21 -2.34 9.19
N ILE A 198 27.58 -1.63 8.12
CA ILE A 198 27.07 -1.84 6.76
C ILE A 198 27.43 -3.24 6.24
N ASP A 199 28.70 -3.65 6.38
CA ASP A 199 29.17 -4.97 5.95
C ASP A 199 28.40 -6.09 6.65
N GLY A 200 28.02 -5.87 7.91
CA GLY A 200 27.20 -6.79 8.69
C GLY A 200 25.79 -6.96 8.12
N VAL A 201 25.05 -5.86 7.90
CA VAL A 201 23.69 -5.94 7.36
C VAL A 201 23.66 -6.37 5.89
N VAL A 202 24.62 -5.95 5.08
CA VAL A 202 24.75 -6.41 3.67
C VAL A 202 25.00 -7.92 3.61
N ALA A 203 25.78 -8.46 4.54
CA ALA A 203 26.01 -9.90 4.59
C ALA A 203 24.78 -10.70 5.01
N MET A 204 23.87 -10.12 5.78
CA MET A 204 22.62 -10.76 6.22
C MET A 204 21.47 -10.57 5.22
N TYR A 205 21.36 -9.38 4.62
CA TYR A 205 20.18 -8.97 3.86
C TYR A 205 20.50 -8.52 2.42
N GLY A 206 21.73 -8.68 1.95
CA GLY A 206 22.16 -8.23 0.63
C GLY A 206 22.29 -6.70 0.55
N GLY A 207 23.13 -6.21 -0.36
CA GLY A 207 23.29 -4.78 -0.60
C GLY A 207 22.30 -4.27 -1.65
N SER A 208 21.83 -3.03 -1.50
CA SER A 208 21.07 -2.32 -2.53
C SER A 208 21.95 -2.11 -3.77
N SER A 209 21.71 -2.91 -4.82
CA SER A 209 22.42 -2.78 -6.10
C SER A 209 21.88 -1.58 -6.88
N GLY A 210 22.70 -0.54 -7.02
CA GLY A 210 22.64 0.29 -8.23
C GLY A 210 22.92 -0.60 -9.43
N GLY A 211 22.03 -0.60 -10.42
CA GLY A 211 22.00 -1.58 -11.50
C GLY A 211 23.28 -1.64 -12.33
N GLY A 212 23.71 -2.86 -12.66
CA GLY A 212 24.77 -3.12 -13.64
C GLY A 212 24.89 -4.61 -13.95
N GLY A 213 24.20 -5.10 -14.98
CA GLY A 213 24.31 -6.48 -15.44
C GLY A 213 25.50 -6.72 -16.38
N GLY A 214 26.11 -7.91 -16.28
CA GLY A 214 26.83 -8.51 -17.42
C GLY A 214 28.17 -9.20 -17.13
N GLY A 215 28.11 -10.43 -16.60
CA GLY A 215 28.84 -11.62 -17.09
C GLY A 215 30.38 -11.68 -17.12
N GLY A 216 30.94 -12.77 -16.58
CA GLY A 216 32.18 -13.36 -17.08
C GLY A 216 33.17 -13.86 -16.03
N SER A 217 33.42 -15.16 -16.04
CA SER A 217 34.33 -15.93 -15.20
C SER A 217 35.82 -15.56 -15.30
N GLY A 218 36.59 -15.82 -14.23
CA GLY A 218 37.94 -16.40 -14.37
C GLY A 218 39.07 -15.81 -13.52
N GLY A 219 39.40 -16.50 -12.43
CA GLY A 219 40.77 -16.88 -12.01
C GLY A 219 41.91 -15.84 -11.90
N GLY A 220 42.31 -15.58 -10.64
CA GLY A 220 43.68 -15.82 -10.15
C GLY A 220 44.82 -14.84 -10.50
N GLY A 221 45.50 -14.35 -9.46
CA GLY A 221 46.92 -13.97 -9.51
C GLY A 221 47.21 -12.55 -9.03
N GLY A 222 48.06 -12.43 -8.01
CA GLY A 222 48.37 -11.17 -7.32
C GLY A 222 49.36 -10.24 -8.04
N GLY A 223 49.52 -9.05 -7.47
CA GLY A 223 50.53 -8.08 -7.88
C GLY A 223 50.13 -6.66 -7.49
N GLY A 224 50.81 -6.07 -6.52
CA GLY A 224 50.56 -4.71 -6.06
C GLY A 224 50.97 -3.63 -7.07
N GLY A 225 50.35 -2.45 -6.94
CA GLY A 225 50.70 -1.21 -7.62
C GLY A 225 49.55 -0.21 -7.56
N GLY A 226 49.77 0.95 -6.94
CA GLY A 226 48.75 1.99 -6.76
C GLY A 226 48.24 2.60 -8.07
N GLY A 227 46.96 2.97 -8.08
CA GLY A 227 46.30 3.72 -9.15
C GLY A 227 44.91 4.16 -8.67
N GLY A 228 44.59 5.44 -8.80
CA GLY A 228 43.30 6.01 -8.41
C GLY A 228 42.16 5.35 -9.16
N GLY A 229 41.18 4.83 -8.41
CA GLY A 229 39.94 4.30 -8.97
C GLY A 229 39.05 5.45 -9.43
N SER A 230 38.56 5.39 -10.66
CA SER A 230 37.48 6.25 -11.15
C SER A 230 36.20 5.93 -10.36
N ILE A 231 35.60 6.95 -9.75
CA ILE A 231 34.28 6.84 -9.12
C ILE A 231 33.24 6.66 -10.23
N SER A 232 32.23 5.82 -9.98
CA SER A 232 31.14 5.57 -10.92
C SER A 232 30.10 6.69 -10.86
N ALA A 233 29.63 7.12 -12.04
CA ALA A 233 28.45 7.97 -12.20
C ALA A 233 27.22 7.31 -11.55
N ASP A 234 26.35 8.11 -10.96
CA ASP A 234 25.10 7.64 -10.35
C ASP A 234 23.95 7.50 -11.38
N ALA A 235 22.75 7.18 -10.89
CA ALA A 235 21.56 6.93 -11.71
C ALA A 235 20.84 8.20 -12.21
N TYR A 236 21.19 9.38 -11.69
CA TYR A 236 20.58 10.68 -12.02
C TYR A 236 21.28 11.36 -13.21
N GLU A 237 22.46 10.88 -13.58
CA GLU A 237 23.20 11.33 -14.74
C GLU A 237 22.40 11.14 -16.06
N ALA A 238 22.37 12.10 -16.99
CA ALA A 238 23.04 13.39 -16.94
C ALA A 238 22.28 14.43 -16.09
N ASP A 239 22.96 15.11 -15.17
CA ASP A 239 22.42 16.23 -14.39
C ASP A 239 23.42 17.38 -14.13
N GLY A 240 24.49 17.42 -14.94
CA GLY A 240 25.53 18.47 -15.03
C GLY A 240 25.08 19.93 -15.23
N SER A 241 23.78 20.22 -15.31
CA SER A 241 23.26 21.58 -15.51
C SER A 241 21.83 21.75 -15.02
N ALA A 242 21.43 23.00 -14.77
CA ALA A 242 20.05 23.32 -14.40
C ALA A 242 18.97 22.84 -15.39
N ALA A 243 19.30 22.74 -16.69
CA ALA A 243 18.37 22.22 -17.69
C ALA A 243 18.20 20.70 -17.63
N GLN A 244 19.15 20.01 -16.98
CA GLN A 244 19.19 18.57 -16.78
C GLN A 244 18.81 18.17 -15.34
N SER A 245 18.38 19.14 -14.52
CA SER A 245 18.09 18.93 -13.11
C SER A 245 17.06 17.83 -12.90
N ARG A 246 17.27 16.99 -11.89
CA ARG A 246 16.33 15.93 -11.52
C ARG A 246 15.36 16.38 -10.44
N ALA A 247 14.09 16.01 -10.59
CA ALA A 247 13.09 16.32 -9.59
C ALA A 247 13.47 15.69 -8.25
N ILE A 248 13.29 16.44 -7.16
CA ILE A 248 13.34 15.94 -5.78
C ILE A 248 12.09 16.44 -5.05
N VAL A 249 11.33 15.54 -4.44
CA VAL A 249 10.07 15.86 -3.76
C VAL A 249 10.26 16.04 -2.25
N ASN A 250 9.24 16.58 -1.58
CA ASN A 250 9.33 16.91 -0.16
C ASN A 250 9.56 15.66 0.70
N GLY A 251 10.68 15.63 1.42
CA GLY A 251 11.10 14.51 2.27
C GLY A 251 11.87 13.42 1.53
N GLU A 252 12.10 13.57 0.22
CA GLU A 252 12.86 12.59 -0.57
C GLU A 252 14.37 12.69 -0.30
N THR A 253 15.02 11.54 -0.29
CA THR A 253 16.47 11.38 -0.26
C THR A 253 16.94 10.69 -1.54
N GLN A 254 17.90 11.31 -2.24
CA GLN A 254 18.50 10.79 -3.47
C GLN A 254 19.95 10.39 -3.22
N HIS A 255 20.36 9.22 -3.74
CA HIS A 255 21.74 8.74 -3.65
C HIS A 255 22.52 9.13 -4.90
N ARG A 256 23.56 9.94 -4.73
CA ARG A 256 24.29 10.63 -5.81
C ARG A 256 25.80 10.50 -5.67
N SER A 257 26.56 10.82 -6.71
CA SER A 257 28.03 10.84 -6.71
C SER A 257 28.57 12.02 -7.52
N ILE A 258 29.63 12.67 -7.00
CA ILE A 258 30.45 13.60 -7.78
C ILE A 258 31.58 12.78 -8.38
N HIS A 259 31.32 12.17 -9.53
CA HIS A 259 32.10 11.04 -10.04
C HIS A 259 33.40 11.46 -10.74
N VAL A 260 33.48 12.70 -11.22
CA VAL A 260 34.70 13.31 -11.77
C VAL A 260 34.92 14.73 -11.24
N ALA A 261 36.18 15.19 -11.23
CA ALA A 261 36.45 16.58 -10.86
C ALA A 261 35.83 17.53 -11.90
N GLY A 262 35.04 18.51 -11.46
CA GLY A 262 34.28 19.39 -12.33
C GLY A 262 32.81 19.00 -12.49
N ASP A 263 32.41 17.87 -11.91
CA ASP A 263 31.04 17.39 -11.90
C ASP A 263 30.12 18.26 -11.03
N GLU A 264 28.91 18.53 -11.52
CA GLU A 264 27.90 19.37 -10.88
C GLU A 264 26.54 18.67 -10.92
N ASP A 265 26.01 18.32 -9.77
CA ASP A 265 24.71 17.64 -9.68
C ASP A 265 23.62 18.69 -9.49
N TRP A 266 22.64 18.70 -10.40
CA TRP A 266 21.49 19.59 -10.31
C TRP A 266 20.20 18.85 -9.95
N ALA A 267 19.46 19.39 -8.98
CA ALA A 267 18.11 18.94 -8.62
C ALA A 267 17.11 20.11 -8.64
N ILE A 268 15.81 19.80 -8.77
CA ILE A 268 14.72 20.80 -8.78
C ILE A 268 13.56 20.36 -7.89
N PHE A 269 13.02 21.29 -7.11
CA PHE A 269 11.80 21.08 -6.32
C PHE A 269 10.87 22.29 -6.42
N GLN A 270 9.59 22.10 -6.13
CA GLN A 270 8.57 23.15 -6.23
C GLN A 270 7.97 23.46 -4.86
N ILE A 271 7.94 24.75 -4.50
CA ILE A 271 7.22 25.26 -3.33
C ILE A 271 5.83 25.76 -3.75
N GLY A 272 4.79 25.30 -3.06
CA GLY A 272 3.39 25.65 -3.33
C GLY A 272 3.03 27.09 -2.96
N ALA A 273 1.84 27.53 -3.36
CA ALA A 273 1.36 28.92 -3.34
C ALA A 273 1.41 29.66 -1.98
N GLY A 274 1.48 28.94 -0.86
CA GLY A 274 1.65 29.54 0.47
C GLY A 274 3.09 29.84 0.86
N GLY A 275 4.06 29.51 0.01
CA GLY A 275 5.45 29.44 0.41
C GLY A 275 5.71 28.22 1.30
N ALA A 276 6.92 28.11 1.81
CA ALA A 276 7.30 27.05 2.72
C ALA A 276 8.10 27.62 3.90
N THR A 277 8.00 26.95 5.03
CA THR A 277 8.80 27.18 6.23
C THR A 277 9.54 25.90 6.60
N ASN A 278 10.49 25.97 7.54
CA ASN A 278 11.30 24.81 7.95
C ASN A 278 11.99 24.13 6.75
N VAL A 279 12.41 24.92 5.77
CA VAL A 279 13.05 24.36 4.58
C VAL A 279 14.43 23.87 4.95
N ARG A 280 14.75 22.65 4.55
CA ARG A 280 16.01 21.99 4.82
C ARG A 280 16.45 21.21 3.60
N VAL A 281 17.58 21.61 3.03
CA VAL A 281 18.26 20.90 1.96
C VAL A 281 19.64 20.51 2.49
N GLU A 282 19.98 19.23 2.44
CA GLU A 282 21.24 18.73 2.97
C GLU A 282 21.92 17.74 2.05
N THR A 283 23.24 17.73 2.10
CA THR A 283 24.04 16.60 1.65
C THR A 283 24.57 15.82 2.85
N ALA A 284 24.74 14.50 2.71
CA ALA A 284 25.37 13.68 3.74
C ALA A 284 26.06 12.45 3.14
N GLY A 285 27.18 12.03 3.73
CA GLY A 285 27.93 10.85 3.32
C GLY A 285 28.95 10.45 4.37
N SER A 286 29.61 9.31 4.16
CA SER A 286 30.63 8.79 5.08
C SER A 286 31.96 9.53 4.96
N GLU A 287 32.33 9.95 3.75
CA GLU A 287 33.53 10.72 3.41
C GLU A 287 33.25 11.60 2.19
N GLY A 288 33.71 12.86 2.21
CA GLY A 288 33.47 13.81 1.13
C GLY A 288 33.42 15.24 1.64
N ASP A 289 33.45 16.19 0.72
CA ASP A 289 33.33 17.62 0.97
C ASP A 289 32.52 18.22 -0.19
N THR A 290 31.34 18.73 0.12
CA THR A 290 30.40 19.27 -0.88
C THR A 290 30.27 20.78 -0.73
N GLU A 291 30.06 21.47 -1.85
CA GLU A 291 29.54 22.83 -1.87
C GLU A 291 28.15 22.81 -2.49
N MET A 292 27.17 23.42 -1.82
CA MET A 292 25.78 23.46 -2.26
C MET A 292 25.27 24.89 -2.43
N TRP A 293 24.47 25.09 -3.48
CA TRP A 293 23.71 26.32 -3.72
C TRP A 293 22.24 26.00 -3.90
N LEU A 294 21.40 26.90 -3.39
CA LEU A 294 19.98 26.94 -3.64
C LEU A 294 19.66 28.19 -4.47
N TYR A 295 18.99 28.01 -5.61
CA TYR A 295 18.55 29.08 -6.50
C TYR A 295 17.03 29.12 -6.61
N GLY A 296 16.46 30.31 -6.79
CA GLY A 296 15.03 30.50 -7.04
C GLY A 296 14.47 31.78 -6.43
N PRO A 297 13.13 31.94 -6.41
CA PRO A 297 12.18 31.09 -7.15
C PRO A 297 12.29 31.30 -8.68
N ASN A 298 11.96 30.26 -9.45
CA ASN A 298 11.83 30.24 -10.92
C ASN A 298 13.07 30.71 -11.69
N SER A 299 14.25 30.65 -11.08
CA SER A 299 15.51 31.05 -11.70
C SER A 299 16.63 30.16 -11.19
N ALA A 300 17.32 29.50 -12.11
CA ALA A 300 18.49 28.67 -11.81
C ALA A 300 19.78 29.48 -11.55
N SER A 301 19.71 30.81 -11.55
CA SER A 301 20.86 31.70 -11.32
C SER A 301 20.63 32.74 -10.21
N ALA A 302 19.38 32.90 -9.74
CA ALA A 302 19.06 33.77 -8.61
C ALA A 302 19.37 33.03 -7.29
N GLN A 303 20.58 33.22 -6.76
CA GLN A 303 21.01 32.53 -5.55
C GLN A 303 20.20 32.99 -4.33
N VAL A 304 19.62 32.02 -3.63
CA VAL A 304 18.90 32.19 -2.36
C VAL A 304 19.85 31.99 -1.18
N ALA A 305 20.59 30.88 -1.22
CA ALA A 305 21.51 30.49 -0.17
C ALA A 305 22.63 29.61 -0.75
N SER A 306 23.74 29.52 -0.03
CA SER A 306 24.82 28.58 -0.34
C SER A 306 25.51 28.18 0.95
N ASN A 307 26.07 26.97 0.97
CA ASN A 307 26.80 26.46 2.11
C ASN A 307 27.77 25.35 1.67
N ASP A 308 28.91 25.26 2.34
CA ASP A 308 29.94 24.24 2.17
C ASP A 308 29.92 23.24 3.34
N ASP A 309 30.10 23.70 4.58
CA ASP A 309 30.32 22.83 5.76
C ASP A 309 29.24 22.95 6.85
N GLY A 310 28.00 23.24 6.47
CA GLY A 310 26.89 23.45 7.41
C GLY A 310 26.21 22.17 7.92
N GLY A 311 26.46 21.03 7.27
CA GLY A 311 25.89 19.72 7.56
C GLY A 311 26.79 18.87 8.45
N VAL A 312 26.64 17.54 8.37
CA VAL A 312 27.48 16.62 9.14
C VAL A 312 28.85 16.49 8.45
N GLY A 313 29.94 16.73 9.18
CA GLY A 313 31.29 16.67 8.60
C GLY A 313 31.58 17.89 7.71
N LEU A 314 32.03 17.64 6.48
CA LEU A 314 32.28 18.66 5.44
C LEU A 314 31.14 18.69 4.39
N PHE A 315 29.98 18.18 4.76
CA PHE A 315 28.81 18.19 3.89
C PHE A 315 27.97 19.44 4.13
N SER A 316 27.17 19.82 3.15
CA SER A 316 26.46 21.08 3.11
C SER A 316 25.05 20.98 3.69
N LEU A 317 24.60 22.04 4.37
CA LEU A 317 23.24 22.20 4.88
C LEU A 317 22.74 23.62 4.62
N ILE A 318 21.60 23.71 3.94
CA ILE A 318 20.91 24.97 3.68
C ILE A 318 19.55 24.92 4.39
N THR A 319 19.31 25.87 5.30
CA THR A 319 18.08 25.97 6.10
C THR A 319 17.42 27.35 6.00
N PRO A 320 16.86 27.74 4.84
CA PRO A 320 16.13 29.00 4.72
C PRO A 320 14.92 28.99 5.64
N SER A 321 14.77 30.05 6.43
CA SER A 321 13.62 30.19 7.35
C SER A 321 12.27 30.13 6.63
N SER A 322 12.22 30.63 5.39
CA SER A 322 11.09 30.47 4.49
C SER A 322 11.49 30.56 3.02
N LEU A 323 10.73 29.91 2.15
CA LEU A 323 10.79 30.10 0.69
C LEU A 323 9.44 30.59 0.17
N ALA A 324 9.46 31.43 -0.86
CA ALA A 324 8.25 31.84 -1.57
C ALA A 324 7.77 30.70 -2.48
N ALA A 325 6.55 30.81 -3.02
CA ALA A 325 6.08 29.88 -4.03
C ALA A 325 6.95 29.93 -5.30
N GLY A 326 7.19 28.78 -5.92
CA GLY A 326 7.93 28.66 -7.18
C GLY A 326 8.91 27.50 -7.21
N ASN A 327 9.58 27.35 -8.36
CA ASN A 327 10.59 26.32 -8.58
C ASN A 327 11.93 26.75 -7.99
N TYR A 328 12.59 25.85 -7.27
CA TYR A 328 13.91 26.04 -6.72
C TYR A 328 14.86 24.99 -7.25
N TYR A 329 16.08 25.41 -7.54
CA TYR A 329 17.13 24.57 -8.09
C TYR A 329 18.21 24.39 -7.04
N ILE A 330 18.64 23.15 -6.84
CA ILE A 330 19.78 22.80 -5.99
C ILE A 330 20.93 22.49 -6.94
N ARG A 331 22.10 23.06 -6.66
CA ARG A 331 23.36 22.66 -7.29
C ARG A 331 24.30 22.16 -6.22
N VAL A 332 24.83 20.96 -6.41
CA VAL A 332 25.86 20.37 -5.55
C VAL A 332 27.11 20.12 -6.40
N ARG A 333 28.28 20.31 -5.81
CA ARG A 333 29.56 19.87 -6.40
C ARG A 333 30.55 19.51 -5.30
N GLY A 334 31.65 18.87 -5.66
CA GLY A 334 32.78 18.70 -4.73
C GLY A 334 33.47 20.04 -4.42
N TYR A 335 34.05 20.18 -3.23
CA TYR A 335 34.83 21.35 -2.80
C TYR A 335 35.72 21.97 -3.88
N ARG A 336 35.54 23.28 -4.09
CA ARG A 336 36.22 24.10 -5.10
C ARG A 336 36.09 23.59 -6.53
N ASN A 337 35.13 22.71 -6.78
CA ASN A 337 34.95 22.00 -8.05
C ASN A 337 36.17 21.16 -8.47
N THR A 338 36.93 20.65 -7.50
CA THR A 338 38.18 19.90 -7.74
C THR A 338 38.23 18.53 -7.07
N SER A 339 37.35 18.28 -6.10
CA SER A 339 37.21 16.98 -5.44
C SER A 339 36.11 16.15 -6.09
N THR A 340 36.25 14.83 -5.95
CA THR A 340 35.21 13.86 -6.23
C THR A 340 34.63 13.35 -4.93
N VAL A 341 33.35 12.98 -4.93
CA VAL A 341 32.64 12.42 -3.78
C VAL A 341 32.04 11.11 -4.22
N ASN A 342 32.56 9.99 -3.67
CA ASN A 342 32.24 8.65 -4.14
C ASN A 342 30.74 8.34 -4.06
N ALA A 343 30.13 8.71 -2.94
CA ALA A 343 28.70 8.62 -2.74
C ALA A 343 28.28 9.64 -1.69
N TYR A 344 27.17 10.32 -1.94
CA TYR A 344 26.49 11.17 -0.97
C TYR A 344 24.98 11.06 -1.15
N THR A 345 24.24 11.53 -0.18
CA THR A 345 22.79 11.67 -0.24
C THR A 345 22.43 13.13 -0.38
N LEU A 346 21.47 13.47 -1.23
CA LEU A 346 20.82 14.78 -1.28
C LEU A 346 19.40 14.63 -0.75
N THR A 347 19.06 15.37 0.31
CA THR A 347 17.71 15.36 0.89
C THR A 347 17.12 16.76 0.86
N ALA A 348 15.86 16.89 0.46
CA ALA A 348 15.11 18.16 0.49
C ALA A 348 13.80 17.97 1.25
N SER A 349 13.54 18.82 2.25
CA SER A 349 12.32 18.77 3.07
C SER A 349 11.85 20.17 3.46
N TRP A 350 10.53 20.33 3.64
CA TRP A 350 9.92 21.58 4.06
C TRP A 350 8.52 21.39 4.63
N THR A 351 8.08 22.35 5.45
CA THR A 351 6.66 22.50 5.81
C THR A 351 6.00 23.43 4.80
N GLN A 352 5.06 22.90 4.02
CA GLN A 352 4.27 23.71 3.09
C GLN A 352 3.31 24.62 3.86
N ALA A 353 3.43 25.93 3.69
CA ALA A 353 2.50 26.86 4.31
C ALA A 353 1.18 26.91 3.52
N ALA A 354 0.08 27.12 4.25
CA ALA A 354 -1.23 27.33 3.65
C ALA A 354 -1.22 28.62 2.82
N ALA A 355 -1.84 28.60 1.64
CA ALA A 355 -1.93 29.76 0.77
C ALA A 355 -2.59 30.94 1.51
N PRO A 356 -1.98 32.15 1.52
CA PRO A 356 -2.63 33.35 2.03
C PRO A 356 -3.97 33.56 1.32
N GLY A 357 -5.05 33.65 2.09
CA GLY A 357 -6.38 33.92 1.56
C GLY A 357 -6.44 35.30 0.89
N GLY A 358 -6.62 35.31 -0.43
CA GLY A 358 -7.24 36.35 -1.26
C GLY A 358 -6.76 37.80 -1.17
N GLY A 359 -6.14 38.31 -2.25
CA GLY A 359 -6.11 39.76 -2.52
C GLY A 359 -5.04 40.29 -3.50
N GLY A 360 -5.21 40.07 -4.80
CA GLY A 360 -4.79 41.04 -5.85
C GLY A 360 -3.44 40.87 -6.55
N GLY A 361 -3.49 40.64 -7.88
CA GLY A 361 -2.61 41.33 -8.84
C GLY A 361 -1.43 40.59 -9.46
N GLY A 362 -1.28 39.27 -9.26
CA GLY A 362 -0.35 38.43 -10.03
C GLY A 362 -1.12 37.57 -11.04
N SER A 363 -0.60 37.37 -12.26
CA SER A 363 -1.21 36.46 -13.22
C SER A 363 -1.33 35.07 -12.60
N ILE A 364 -2.55 34.62 -12.40
CA ILE A 364 -2.83 33.25 -11.93
C ILE A 364 -2.48 32.32 -13.08
N ALA A 365 -1.78 31.22 -12.78
CA ALA A 365 -1.46 30.23 -13.78
C ALA A 365 -2.74 29.47 -14.18
N ALA A 366 -2.91 29.25 -15.48
CA ALA A 366 -3.85 28.27 -16.01
C ALA A 366 -3.61 26.91 -15.34
N ASP A 367 -4.70 26.21 -15.01
CA ASP A 367 -4.63 24.85 -14.47
C ASP A 367 -4.40 23.80 -15.57
N ALA A 368 -4.40 22.52 -15.19
CA ALA A 368 -4.12 21.40 -16.11
C ALA A 368 -5.31 21.02 -17.02
N TYR A 369 -6.50 21.58 -16.79
CA TYR A 369 -7.74 21.34 -17.52
C TYR A 369 -7.93 22.35 -18.65
N GLU A 370 -7.16 23.43 -18.68
CA GLU A 370 -7.18 24.37 -19.81
C GLU A 370 -6.74 23.71 -21.13
N ASP A 371 -7.28 24.09 -22.28
CA ASP A 371 -8.35 25.09 -22.52
C ASP A 371 -9.73 24.44 -22.32
N ASP A 372 -10.58 24.93 -21.39
CA ASP A 372 -11.95 24.43 -21.15
C ASP A 372 -13.06 25.50 -21.11
N GLU A 373 -12.89 26.55 -21.91
CA GLU A 373 -13.70 27.79 -21.94
C GLU A 373 -15.07 27.67 -22.61
N SER A 374 -15.48 26.45 -22.94
CA SER A 374 -16.75 26.21 -23.59
C SER A 374 -17.24 24.79 -23.33
N ALA A 375 -18.55 24.58 -23.49
CA ALA A 375 -19.12 23.24 -23.43
C ALA A 375 -18.51 22.25 -24.44
N ALA A 376 -17.95 22.73 -25.55
CA ALA A 376 -17.29 21.89 -26.55
C ALA A 376 -15.88 21.44 -26.14
N SER A 377 -15.23 22.22 -25.26
CA SER A 377 -13.90 21.94 -24.68
C SER A 377 -13.98 21.42 -23.25
N ALA A 378 -15.19 21.16 -22.74
CA ALA A 378 -15.42 20.73 -21.36
C ALA A 378 -14.63 19.47 -20.98
N ARG A 379 -14.00 19.47 -19.80
CA ARG A 379 -13.22 18.31 -19.34
C ARG A 379 -14.08 17.33 -18.55
N THR A 380 -13.84 16.05 -18.77
CA THR A 380 -14.58 15.00 -18.06
C THR A 380 -14.32 15.09 -16.56
N ILE A 381 -15.36 14.93 -15.75
CA ILE A 381 -15.29 14.72 -14.30
C ILE A 381 -16.08 13.46 -13.92
N ALA A 382 -15.45 12.54 -13.20
CA ALA A 382 -16.02 11.26 -12.78
C ALA A 382 -16.80 11.36 -11.46
N ASN A 383 -17.58 10.32 -11.16
CA ASN A 383 -18.35 10.26 -9.92
C ASN A 383 -17.45 10.16 -8.69
N GLY A 384 -17.54 11.12 -7.78
CA GLY A 384 -16.68 11.23 -6.60
C GLY A 384 -15.33 11.89 -6.88
N GLU A 385 -15.05 12.29 -8.11
CA GLU A 385 -13.80 12.97 -8.47
C GLU A 385 -13.78 14.40 -7.94
N THR A 386 -12.59 14.85 -7.54
CA THR A 386 -12.28 16.23 -7.20
C THR A 386 -11.16 16.72 -8.11
N GLN A 387 -11.39 17.82 -8.83
CA GLN A 387 -10.45 18.43 -9.77
C GLN A 387 -9.92 19.74 -9.19
N ASN A 388 -8.60 19.95 -9.25
CA ASN A 388 -7.99 21.21 -8.86
C ASN A 388 -7.93 22.15 -10.05
N ARG A 389 -8.66 23.27 -9.98
CA ARG A 389 -8.88 24.22 -11.08
C ARG A 389 -8.55 25.65 -10.66
N SER A 390 -8.44 26.58 -11.61
CA SER A 390 -8.23 28.00 -11.38
C SER A 390 -9.00 28.87 -12.38
N ILE A 391 -9.68 29.91 -11.89
CA ILE A 391 -10.19 30.98 -12.77
C ILE A 391 -9.05 31.96 -12.98
N HIS A 392 -8.21 31.68 -13.97
CA HIS A 392 -6.87 32.27 -14.07
C HIS A 392 -6.86 33.69 -14.68
N THR A 393 -7.90 34.05 -15.45
CA THR A 393 -8.12 35.42 -15.96
C THR A 393 -9.58 35.86 -15.79
N VAL A 394 -9.82 37.18 -15.70
CA VAL A 394 -11.20 37.70 -15.71
C VAL A 394 -11.82 37.40 -17.06
N GLY A 395 -12.96 36.72 -17.08
CA GLY A 395 -13.58 36.23 -18.32
C GLY A 395 -13.44 34.72 -18.54
N ASN A 396 -12.55 34.05 -17.80
CA ASN A 396 -12.34 32.60 -17.87
C ASN A 396 -13.54 31.86 -17.28
N GLU A 397 -13.97 30.83 -17.99
CA GLU A 397 -15.11 30.00 -17.65
C GLU A 397 -14.68 28.55 -17.73
N ASP A 398 -14.77 27.82 -16.64
CA ASP A 398 -14.30 26.45 -16.63
C ASP A 398 -15.49 25.53 -16.89
N TRP A 399 -15.41 24.71 -17.94
CA TRP A 399 -16.45 23.74 -18.25
C TRP A 399 -16.00 22.31 -17.91
N ALA A 400 -16.86 21.60 -17.19
CA ALA A 400 -16.72 20.16 -16.96
C ALA A 400 -17.92 19.39 -17.52
N ILE A 401 -17.73 18.13 -17.88
CA ILE A 401 -18.78 17.23 -18.38
C ILE A 401 -18.79 15.92 -17.60
N PHE A 402 -19.97 15.44 -17.24
CA PHE A 402 -20.14 14.09 -16.71
C PHE A 402 -21.35 13.42 -17.37
N GLN A 403 -21.33 12.09 -17.42
CA GLN A 403 -22.38 11.30 -18.03
C GLN A 403 -23.16 10.53 -16.96
N ILE A 404 -24.48 10.64 -16.99
CA ILE A 404 -25.38 9.81 -16.20
C ILE A 404 -25.84 8.63 -17.05
N GLY A 405 -25.60 7.43 -16.54
CA GLY A 405 -25.97 6.18 -17.19
C GLY A 405 -27.48 5.99 -17.35
N ALA A 406 -27.86 4.95 -18.11
CA ALA A 406 -29.24 4.69 -18.54
C ALA A 406 -30.28 4.53 -17.42
N THR A 407 -29.86 4.26 -16.18
CA THR A 407 -30.75 4.14 -15.02
C THR A 407 -31.06 5.48 -14.35
N GLY A 408 -30.37 6.55 -14.76
CA GLY A 408 -30.39 7.83 -14.06
C GLY A 408 -29.51 7.81 -12.81
N ALA A 409 -29.53 8.92 -12.07
CA ALA A 409 -28.88 9.03 -10.77
C ALA A 409 -29.75 9.82 -9.79
N THR A 410 -29.40 9.76 -8.52
CA THR A 410 -29.99 10.52 -7.43
C THR A 410 -28.89 11.19 -6.61
N ASN A 411 -29.27 12.12 -5.74
CA ASN A 411 -28.36 12.77 -4.80
C ASN A 411 -27.13 13.41 -5.47
N LEU A 412 -27.32 14.07 -6.61
CA LEU A 412 -26.23 14.83 -7.21
C LEU A 412 -25.80 15.90 -6.22
N ARG A 413 -24.49 15.99 -6.01
CA ARG A 413 -23.80 17.08 -5.36
C ARG A 413 -22.66 17.52 -6.27
N VAL A 414 -22.72 18.76 -6.74
CA VAL A 414 -21.59 19.42 -7.40
C VAL A 414 -21.21 20.62 -6.54
N GLU A 415 -19.94 20.72 -6.18
CA GLU A 415 -19.45 21.73 -5.25
C GLU A 415 -18.13 22.30 -5.72
N THR A 416 -17.99 23.61 -5.54
CA THR A 416 -16.68 24.26 -5.58
C THR A 416 -16.22 24.55 -4.16
N ALA A 417 -14.92 24.49 -3.90
CA ALA A 417 -14.37 24.84 -2.60
C ALA A 417 -12.94 25.37 -2.74
N GLY A 418 -12.51 26.18 -1.78
CA GLY A 418 -11.16 26.75 -1.78
C GLY A 418 -10.92 27.58 -0.53
N SER A 419 -9.67 28.02 -0.34
CA SER A 419 -9.31 28.85 0.82
C SER A 419 -9.73 30.32 0.66
N ALA A 420 -9.89 30.80 -0.58
CA ALA A 420 -10.37 32.13 -0.92
C ALA A 420 -10.84 32.18 -2.38
N GLY A 421 -11.96 32.83 -2.64
CA GLY A 421 -12.57 32.93 -3.96
C GLY A 421 -14.08 33.11 -3.84
N ASP A 422 -14.72 33.44 -4.95
CA ASP A 422 -16.18 33.55 -5.08
C ASP A 422 -16.55 33.02 -6.45
N THR A 423 -17.27 31.90 -6.49
CA THR A 423 -17.61 31.17 -7.72
C THR A 423 -19.10 31.31 -8.03
N GLU A 424 -19.43 31.36 -9.32
CA GLU A 424 -20.78 31.15 -9.82
C GLU A 424 -20.79 29.85 -10.62
N MET A 425 -21.72 28.95 -10.31
CA MET A 425 -21.82 27.64 -10.94
C MET A 425 -23.21 27.40 -11.55
N TRP A 426 -23.21 26.85 -12.76
CA TRP A 426 -24.40 26.32 -13.43
C TRP A 426 -24.24 24.84 -13.71
N LEU A 427 -25.35 24.13 -13.61
CA LEU A 427 -25.49 22.77 -14.12
C LEU A 427 -26.48 22.80 -15.29
N TYR A 428 -26.07 22.26 -16.43
CA TYR A 428 -26.90 22.10 -17.63
C TYR A 428 -27.08 20.62 -17.99
N GLY A 429 -28.22 20.28 -18.58
CA GLY A 429 -28.50 18.93 -19.09
C GLY A 429 -29.97 18.52 -19.00
N PRO A 430 -30.29 17.25 -19.28
CA PRO A 430 -29.43 16.30 -19.99
C PRO A 430 -29.21 16.71 -21.46
N ASP A 431 -28.05 16.32 -22.03
CA ASP A 431 -27.65 16.45 -23.44
C ASP A 431 -27.77 17.86 -24.04
N SER A 432 -27.74 18.88 -23.19
CA SER A 432 -27.81 20.28 -23.59
C SER A 432 -26.93 21.12 -22.68
N ALA A 433 -25.98 21.83 -23.29
CA ALA A 433 -25.10 22.77 -22.60
C ALA A 433 -25.76 24.13 -22.26
N THR A 434 -27.07 24.26 -22.51
CA THR A 434 -27.83 25.51 -22.28
C THR A 434 -29.13 25.30 -21.51
N ALA A 435 -29.61 24.06 -21.39
CA ALA A 435 -30.79 23.75 -20.58
C ALA A 435 -30.41 23.69 -19.11
N GLN A 436 -30.63 24.79 -18.38
CA GLN A 436 -30.22 24.91 -16.98
C GLN A 436 -31.05 23.98 -16.08
N VAL A 437 -30.35 23.13 -15.33
CA VAL A 437 -30.86 22.25 -14.27
C VAL A 437 -30.72 22.90 -12.91
N GLY A 438 -29.59 23.57 -12.67
CA GLY A 438 -29.28 24.22 -11.39
C GLY A 438 -28.37 25.43 -11.57
N TYR A 439 -28.43 26.34 -10.61
CA TYR A 439 -27.54 27.48 -10.48
C TYR A 439 -27.33 27.78 -8.99
N ASN A 440 -26.10 28.12 -8.62
CA ASN A 440 -25.78 28.61 -7.30
C ASN A 440 -24.47 29.40 -7.32
N ASP A 441 -24.36 30.39 -6.44
CA ASP A 441 -23.21 31.25 -6.22
C ASP A 441 -22.59 31.06 -4.81
N ASP A 442 -23.38 30.96 -3.74
CA ASP A 442 -22.86 30.97 -2.35
C ASP A 442 -23.35 29.82 -1.45
N GLY A 443 -23.80 28.72 -2.04
CA GLY A 443 -24.42 27.60 -1.32
C GLY A 443 -23.45 26.63 -0.64
N GLY A 444 -22.15 26.71 -0.95
CA GLY A 444 -21.08 25.87 -0.43
C GLY A 444 -20.35 26.48 0.77
N ALA A 445 -19.14 25.98 1.08
CA ALA A 445 -18.34 26.54 2.16
C ALA A 445 -17.79 27.94 1.79
N GLY A 446 -18.15 28.97 2.56
CA GLY A 446 -17.69 30.34 2.29
C GLY A 446 -18.51 31.03 1.20
N LEU A 447 -17.86 31.51 0.15
CA LEU A 447 -18.50 32.14 -1.03
C LEU A 447 -18.45 31.22 -2.27
N PHE A 448 -18.30 29.92 -2.05
CA PHE A 448 -18.21 28.96 -3.14
C PHE A 448 -19.56 28.32 -3.42
N SER A 449 -19.79 27.93 -4.67
CA SER A 449 -21.05 27.38 -5.14
C SER A 449 -21.25 25.90 -4.76
N LEU A 450 -22.49 25.52 -4.46
CA LEU A 450 -22.97 24.17 -4.26
C LEU A 450 -24.32 23.97 -4.97
N ILE A 451 -24.39 22.99 -5.86
CA ILE A 451 -25.65 22.53 -6.47
C ILE A 451 -25.94 21.12 -5.98
N THR A 452 -27.17 20.92 -5.49
CA THR A 452 -27.69 19.58 -5.23
C THR A 452 -28.95 19.31 -6.04
N THR A 453 -29.07 18.11 -6.60
CA THR A 453 -30.25 17.69 -7.37
C THR A 453 -30.68 16.31 -6.92
N ALA A 454 -31.97 16.16 -6.60
CA ALA A 454 -32.51 14.90 -6.08
C ALA A 454 -32.47 13.76 -7.11
N THR A 455 -32.71 14.06 -8.39
CA THR A 455 -32.79 13.08 -9.48
C THR A 455 -32.19 13.62 -10.78
N LEU A 456 -31.43 12.80 -11.48
CA LEU A 456 -30.88 13.07 -12.80
C LEU A 456 -31.38 12.02 -13.79
N GLN A 457 -31.87 12.49 -14.93
CA GLN A 457 -32.17 11.63 -16.07
C GLN A 457 -30.85 11.17 -16.73
N PRO A 458 -30.84 10.04 -17.45
CA PRO A 458 -29.71 9.65 -18.28
C PRO A 458 -29.32 10.75 -19.28
N GLY A 459 -28.03 10.83 -19.59
CA GLY A 459 -27.49 11.78 -20.56
C GLY A 459 -26.27 12.55 -20.04
N ASN A 460 -25.73 13.41 -20.89
CA ASN A 460 -24.60 14.26 -20.56
C ASN A 460 -25.05 15.50 -19.79
N TYR A 461 -24.32 15.84 -18.73
CA TYR A 461 -24.50 17.06 -17.98
C TYR A 461 -23.23 17.88 -18.03
N TYR A 462 -23.40 19.19 -18.09
CA TYR A 462 -22.32 20.16 -18.18
C TYR A 462 -22.33 21.02 -16.94
N ILE A 463 -21.17 21.17 -16.31
CA ILE A 463 -20.93 22.11 -15.23
C ILE A 463 -20.20 23.29 -15.84
N ARG A 464 -20.65 24.50 -15.56
CA ARG A 464 -19.95 25.73 -15.92
C ARG A 464 -19.65 26.49 -14.65
N VAL A 465 -18.39 26.82 -14.42
CA VAL A 465 -17.91 27.59 -13.27
C VAL A 465 -17.24 28.86 -13.77
N ARG A 466 -17.39 29.97 -13.05
CA ARG A 466 -16.60 31.18 -13.27
C ARG A 466 -16.47 31.96 -11.97
N GLY A 467 -15.61 32.98 -11.93
CA GLY A 467 -15.60 33.95 -10.83
C GLY A 467 -16.88 34.80 -10.82
N LEU A 468 -17.31 35.26 -9.63
CA LEU A 468 -18.51 36.08 -9.43
C LEU A 468 -18.69 37.18 -10.49
N SER A 469 -19.88 37.22 -11.11
CA SER A 469 -20.27 38.14 -12.17
C SER A 469 -19.33 38.19 -13.38
N ASN A 470 -18.46 37.20 -13.53
CA ASN A 470 -17.37 37.17 -14.49
C ASN A 470 -16.40 38.36 -14.36
N THR A 471 -16.20 38.86 -13.13
CA THR A 471 -15.37 40.04 -12.84
C THR A 471 -14.16 39.75 -11.96
N SER A 472 -14.06 38.53 -11.43
CA SER A 472 -13.02 38.10 -10.51
C SER A 472 -12.27 36.88 -11.03
N THR A 473 -11.06 36.70 -10.52
CA THR A 473 -10.26 35.49 -10.70
C THR A 473 -10.25 34.68 -9.40
N VAL A 474 -10.03 33.37 -9.51
CA VAL A 474 -9.98 32.44 -8.38
C VAL A 474 -8.68 31.65 -8.51
N ASN A 475 -7.70 31.94 -7.65
CA ASN A 475 -6.33 31.40 -7.78
C ASN A 475 -6.28 29.88 -7.86
N ALA A 476 -7.09 29.22 -7.04
CA ALA A 476 -7.26 27.78 -7.01
C ALA A 476 -8.58 27.45 -6.32
N TYR A 477 -9.34 26.54 -6.89
CA TYR A 477 -10.53 25.96 -6.29
C TYR A 477 -10.62 24.48 -6.68
N THR A 478 -11.27 23.68 -5.85
CA THR A 478 -11.63 22.31 -6.21
C THR A 478 -13.01 22.31 -6.84
N LEU A 479 -13.19 21.59 -7.95
CA LEU A 479 -14.51 21.19 -8.46
C LEU A 479 -14.72 19.72 -8.11
N ALA A 480 -15.71 19.43 -7.26
CA ALA A 480 -16.09 18.06 -6.89
C ALA A 480 -17.48 17.74 -7.43
N ALA A 481 -17.64 16.56 -8.03
CA ALA A 481 -18.94 16.06 -8.48
C ALA A 481 -19.17 14.65 -7.95
N SER A 482 -20.34 14.41 -7.35
CA SER A 482 -20.74 13.10 -6.84
C SER A 482 -22.23 12.86 -7.00
N TRP A 483 -22.63 11.62 -7.23
CA TRP A 483 -24.01 11.20 -7.33
C TRP A 483 -24.17 9.72 -6.96
N THR A 484 -25.37 9.35 -6.54
CA THR A 484 -25.75 7.96 -6.36
C THR A 484 -26.35 7.45 -7.66
N LEU A 485 -25.70 6.51 -8.35
CA LEU A 485 -26.32 5.87 -9.51
C LEU A 485 -27.62 5.18 -9.06
N ASN A 486 -28.70 5.38 -9.81
CA ASN A 486 -29.92 4.66 -9.54
C ASN A 486 -29.66 3.18 -9.76
N ALA A 487 -30.12 2.36 -8.81
CA ALA A 487 -30.16 0.92 -9.01
C ALA A 487 -30.87 0.61 -10.35
N PRO A 488 -30.39 -0.37 -11.13
CA PRO A 488 -31.14 -0.89 -12.26
C PRO A 488 -32.55 -1.21 -11.78
N ALA A 489 -33.56 -0.66 -12.46
CA ALA A 489 -34.95 -0.80 -12.04
C ALA A 489 -35.29 -2.29 -11.87
N GLY A 490 -35.57 -2.70 -10.63
CA GLY A 490 -36.30 -3.93 -10.36
C GLY A 490 -37.63 -3.86 -11.09
N GLY A 491 -37.96 -4.92 -11.82
CA GLY A 491 -39.08 -4.95 -12.77
C GLY A 491 -40.40 -4.39 -12.21
N GLY A 492 -40.86 -3.31 -12.83
CA GLY A 492 -42.23 -2.80 -12.76
C GLY A 492 -42.58 -2.28 -14.16
N GLY A 493 -43.50 -2.95 -14.84
CA GLY A 493 -43.62 -2.92 -16.30
C GLY A 493 -44.05 -1.60 -16.93
N GLY A 494 -43.62 -1.42 -18.19
CA GLY A 494 -44.30 -0.58 -19.18
C GLY A 494 -43.40 0.26 -20.08
N GLY A 495 -43.10 -0.27 -21.27
CA GLY A 495 -43.05 0.54 -22.50
C GLY A 495 -41.72 1.17 -22.95
N ASP A 496 -41.01 0.40 -23.78
CA ASP A 496 -40.23 0.78 -24.99
C ASP A 496 -38.95 1.65 -24.87
N GLY A 497 -37.87 1.15 -25.49
CA GLY A 497 -36.68 1.95 -25.80
C GLY A 497 -35.28 1.33 -25.61
N GLY A 498 -34.99 0.12 -26.12
CA GLY A 498 -33.62 -0.29 -26.52
C GLY A 498 -32.70 -0.96 -25.48
N SER A 499 -32.89 -2.27 -25.25
CA SER A 499 -32.02 -3.12 -24.42
C SER A 499 -30.79 -3.65 -25.17
N SER A 500 -29.62 -3.66 -24.51
CA SER A 500 -28.58 -4.68 -24.68
C SER A 500 -28.64 -5.65 -23.49
N SER A 501 -29.55 -6.63 -23.51
CA SER A 501 -29.70 -7.62 -22.43
C SER A 501 -29.18 -9.00 -22.87
N GLY A 502 -28.08 -9.46 -22.27
CA GLY A 502 -27.58 -10.82 -22.42
C GLY A 502 -28.39 -11.86 -21.63
N ALA A 503 -28.29 -13.14 -22.02
CA ALA A 503 -28.87 -14.27 -21.30
C ALA A 503 -28.31 -14.38 -19.87
N ALA A 504 -29.11 -14.92 -18.94
CA ALA A 504 -28.75 -15.06 -17.54
C ALA A 504 -27.40 -15.77 -17.35
N ARG A 505 -26.58 -15.28 -16.41
CA ARG A 505 -25.23 -15.82 -16.14
C ARG A 505 -24.71 -15.47 -14.75
N LEU A 506 -23.72 -16.21 -14.28
CA LEU A 506 -22.99 -15.88 -13.05
C LEU A 506 -22.14 -14.60 -13.23
N LEU A 507 -22.24 -13.67 -12.28
CA LEU A 507 -21.48 -12.41 -12.32
C LEU A 507 -20.38 -12.32 -11.27
N ASN A 508 -20.54 -12.95 -10.11
CA ASN A 508 -19.51 -12.94 -9.09
C ASN A 508 -19.62 -14.14 -8.13
N LEU A 509 -18.54 -14.38 -7.39
CA LEU A 509 -18.52 -15.15 -6.15
C LEU A 509 -17.84 -14.30 -5.07
N SER A 510 -18.38 -14.32 -3.86
CA SER A 510 -17.83 -13.66 -2.68
C SER A 510 -17.83 -14.63 -1.49
N VAL A 511 -16.72 -14.78 -0.79
CA VAL A 511 -16.59 -15.73 0.33
C VAL A 511 -15.92 -15.04 1.50
N LEU A 512 -16.63 -14.96 2.63
CA LEU A 512 -16.09 -14.48 3.90
C LEU A 512 -15.74 -15.68 4.77
N SER A 513 -14.46 -15.94 4.99
CA SER A 513 -14.00 -17.05 5.84
C SER A 513 -12.68 -16.75 6.52
N ASN A 514 -12.24 -17.61 7.44
CA ASN A 514 -10.90 -17.54 7.98
C ASN A 514 -9.87 -18.13 6.99
N THR A 515 -8.67 -17.56 6.98
CA THR A 515 -7.48 -18.12 6.35
C THR A 515 -6.30 -18.15 7.34
N GLY A 516 -5.20 -18.82 6.98
CA GLY A 516 -3.97 -18.93 7.77
C GLY A 516 -4.03 -20.00 8.87
N GLY A 517 -2.85 -20.36 9.39
CA GLY A 517 -2.67 -21.32 10.50
C GLY A 517 -3.51 -22.59 10.37
N GLN A 518 -4.35 -22.87 11.38
CA GLN A 518 -5.19 -24.08 11.41
C GLN A 518 -6.28 -24.11 10.33
N PHE A 519 -6.67 -22.97 9.77
CA PHE A 519 -7.69 -22.86 8.72
C PHE A 519 -7.08 -23.11 7.32
N GLY A 520 -5.76 -22.92 7.18
CA GLY A 520 -5.04 -23.04 5.92
C GLY A 520 -5.34 -21.92 4.94
N THR A 521 -4.84 -22.03 3.72
CA THR A 521 -5.08 -21.06 2.65
C THR A 521 -6.55 -21.07 2.23
N LEU A 522 -7.15 -19.89 2.11
CA LEU A 522 -8.47 -19.75 1.49
C LEU A 522 -8.27 -19.80 -0.03
N ILE A 523 -8.93 -20.77 -0.67
CA ILE A 523 -8.81 -20.99 -2.11
C ILE A 523 -10.16 -20.71 -2.77
N LEU A 524 -10.14 -19.88 -3.81
CA LEU A 524 -11.23 -19.62 -4.74
C LEU A 524 -10.89 -20.27 -6.08
N GLY A 525 -11.74 -21.17 -6.55
CA GLY A 525 -11.66 -21.75 -7.89
C GLY A 525 -12.58 -21.02 -8.86
N LEU A 526 -12.12 -20.83 -10.10
CA LEU A 526 -12.90 -20.19 -11.16
C LEU A 526 -12.63 -20.83 -12.53
N THR A 527 -13.69 -21.02 -13.31
CA THR A 527 -13.58 -21.52 -14.69
C THR A 527 -14.12 -20.48 -15.67
N SER A 528 -13.25 -20.04 -16.59
CA SER A 528 -13.61 -19.18 -17.71
C SER A 528 -13.91 -20.03 -18.95
N ALA A 529 -14.96 -19.71 -19.70
CA ALA A 529 -15.36 -20.42 -20.92
C ALA A 529 -15.79 -19.46 -22.04
N GLY A 530 -15.84 -19.97 -23.27
CA GLY A 530 -16.30 -19.25 -24.46
C GLY A 530 -15.20 -18.41 -25.13
N ALA A 531 -14.81 -17.31 -24.52
CA ALA A 531 -13.77 -16.40 -25.01
C ALA A 531 -12.92 -15.85 -23.85
N ALA A 532 -11.85 -15.11 -24.16
CA ALA A 532 -11.10 -14.40 -23.14
C ALA A 532 -12.02 -13.40 -22.41
N LYS A 533 -11.82 -13.28 -21.10
CA LYS A 533 -12.68 -12.50 -20.21
C LYS A 533 -11.86 -11.71 -19.21
N GLU A 534 -12.22 -10.45 -19.01
CA GLU A 534 -11.69 -9.68 -17.91
C GLU A 534 -12.39 -10.01 -16.58
N ILE A 535 -11.60 -10.20 -15.54
CA ILE A 535 -12.09 -10.40 -14.17
C ILE A 535 -11.42 -9.42 -13.21
N LEU A 536 -12.19 -9.00 -12.21
CA LEU A 536 -11.68 -8.33 -11.02
C LEU A 536 -11.65 -9.35 -9.88
N VAL A 537 -10.50 -9.50 -9.23
CA VAL A 537 -10.35 -10.35 -8.04
C VAL A 537 -9.88 -9.50 -6.87
N ARG A 538 -10.47 -9.70 -5.68
CA ARG A 538 -10.14 -8.96 -4.47
C ARG A 538 -9.96 -9.90 -3.27
N GLY A 539 -8.92 -9.68 -2.48
CA GLY A 539 -8.72 -10.22 -1.14
C GLY A 539 -8.82 -9.06 -0.14
N VAL A 540 -9.87 -9.06 0.68
CA VAL A 540 -10.22 -7.94 1.56
C VAL A 540 -10.14 -8.35 3.03
N GLY A 541 -9.24 -7.73 3.78
CA GLY A 541 -8.98 -7.93 5.20
C GLY A 541 -9.31 -6.67 6.00
N PRO A 542 -8.39 -5.68 6.11
CA PRO A 542 -8.58 -4.49 6.95
C PRO A 542 -9.92 -3.76 6.82
N THR A 543 -10.40 -3.57 5.58
CA THR A 543 -11.64 -2.85 5.24
C THR A 543 -12.87 -3.52 5.88
N LEU A 544 -12.83 -4.84 6.12
CA LEU A 544 -13.92 -5.56 6.79
C LEU A 544 -14.17 -5.09 8.22
N SER A 545 -13.18 -4.48 8.88
CA SER A 545 -13.34 -3.89 10.21
C SER A 545 -14.38 -2.75 10.19
N GLY A 546 -14.44 -1.98 9.10
CA GLY A 546 -15.46 -0.94 8.89
C GLY A 546 -16.88 -1.49 8.77
N PHE A 547 -17.02 -2.76 8.37
CA PHE A 547 -18.29 -3.49 8.33
C PHE A 547 -18.58 -4.25 9.64
N GLY A 548 -17.78 -4.02 10.68
CA GLY A 548 -17.96 -4.64 12.00
C GLY A 548 -17.43 -6.07 12.11
N ALA A 549 -16.63 -6.55 11.14
CA ALA A 549 -15.95 -7.84 11.27
C ALA A 549 -14.75 -7.72 12.23
N SER A 550 -14.64 -8.67 13.17
CA SER A 550 -13.51 -8.75 14.11
C SER A 550 -12.55 -9.88 13.73
N GLY A 551 -11.26 -9.74 14.08
CA GLY A 551 -10.25 -10.77 13.84
C GLY A 551 -9.94 -10.97 12.36
N VAL A 552 -9.95 -9.88 11.59
CA VAL A 552 -9.62 -9.86 10.16
C VAL A 552 -8.11 -9.97 9.97
N ILE A 553 -7.66 -10.56 8.86
CA ILE A 553 -6.24 -10.51 8.50
C ILE A 553 -5.83 -9.06 8.23
N SER A 554 -4.58 -8.74 8.55
CA SER A 554 -4.05 -7.38 8.52
C SER A 554 -3.52 -6.97 7.15
N ASP A 555 -3.13 -7.95 6.34
CA ASP A 555 -2.45 -7.72 5.07
C ASP A 555 -2.75 -8.87 4.07
N PRO A 556 -3.89 -8.85 3.37
CA PRO A 556 -4.23 -9.88 2.39
C PRO A 556 -3.23 -9.99 1.23
N LEU A 557 -2.45 -11.08 1.20
CA LEU A 557 -1.63 -11.46 0.07
C LEU A 557 -2.37 -12.46 -0.85
N MET A 558 -2.62 -12.03 -2.09
CA MET A 558 -3.32 -12.80 -3.11
C MET A 558 -2.37 -13.31 -4.20
N ARG A 559 -2.51 -14.59 -4.55
CA ARG A 559 -1.76 -15.26 -5.65
C ARG A 559 -2.73 -15.97 -6.59
N LEU A 560 -2.53 -15.80 -7.90
CA LEU A 560 -3.37 -16.43 -8.94
C LEU A 560 -2.57 -17.48 -9.69
N PHE A 561 -3.17 -18.65 -9.87
CA PHE A 561 -2.58 -19.80 -10.56
C PHE A 561 -3.47 -20.27 -11.71
N ASP A 562 -2.83 -20.73 -12.78
CA ASP A 562 -3.51 -21.39 -13.90
C ASP A 562 -3.75 -22.89 -13.63
N SER A 563 -4.36 -23.59 -14.59
CA SER A 563 -4.63 -25.03 -14.49
C SER A 563 -3.39 -25.91 -14.41
N ALA A 564 -2.20 -25.39 -14.77
CA ALA A 564 -0.92 -26.06 -14.61
C ALA A 564 -0.27 -25.76 -13.25
N SER A 565 -0.98 -25.08 -12.34
CA SER A 565 -0.47 -24.59 -11.05
C SER A 565 0.69 -23.59 -11.19
N ALA A 566 0.82 -22.93 -12.34
CA ALA A 566 1.79 -21.86 -12.51
C ALA A 566 1.21 -20.54 -11.98
N GLN A 567 1.94 -19.87 -11.08
CA GLN A 567 1.56 -18.55 -10.60
C GLN A 567 1.75 -17.54 -11.73
N PHE A 568 0.71 -16.79 -12.08
CA PHE A 568 0.77 -15.76 -13.13
C PHE A 568 0.45 -14.35 -12.62
N ALA A 569 -0.04 -14.21 -11.39
CA ALA A 569 -0.19 -12.92 -10.72
C ALA A 569 -0.05 -13.05 -9.21
N ILE A 570 0.41 -11.96 -8.58
CA ILE A 570 0.52 -11.77 -7.13
C ILE A 570 0.22 -10.32 -6.80
N ASN A 571 -0.43 -10.07 -5.68
CA ASN A 571 -0.68 -8.74 -5.14
C ASN A 571 -0.95 -8.81 -3.63
N ASP A 572 -0.24 -8.00 -2.86
CA ASP A 572 -0.39 -7.75 -1.42
C ASP A 572 -0.94 -6.35 -1.16
N ASP A 573 -0.51 -5.36 -1.95
CA ASP A 573 -1.02 -3.99 -1.87
C ASP A 573 -1.66 -3.56 -3.20
N TRP A 574 -2.97 -3.38 -3.25
CA TRP A 574 -3.70 -3.01 -4.47
C TRP A 574 -3.41 -1.58 -4.93
N SER A 575 -3.04 -0.71 -3.99
CA SER A 575 -2.84 0.72 -4.23
C SER A 575 -1.48 1.06 -4.82
N THR A 576 -0.49 0.18 -4.65
CA THR A 576 0.91 0.39 -5.06
C THR A 576 1.23 -0.20 -6.44
N VAL A 577 0.30 -0.97 -7.03
CA VAL A 577 0.47 -1.57 -8.35
C VAL A 577 -0.04 -0.66 -9.48
N ALA A 578 0.63 -0.73 -10.63
CA ALA A 578 0.15 -0.09 -11.86
C ALA A 578 -1.26 -0.60 -12.22
N GLY A 579 -2.19 0.32 -12.48
CA GLY A 579 -3.59 0.01 -12.75
C GLY A 579 -4.53 0.11 -11.54
N SER A 580 -4.06 0.59 -10.37
CA SER A 580 -4.91 0.80 -9.19
C SER A 580 -6.14 1.69 -9.44
N THR A 581 -6.01 2.74 -10.25
CA THR A 581 -7.15 3.57 -10.70
C THR A 581 -8.17 2.76 -11.52
N GLU A 582 -7.71 1.87 -12.39
CA GLU A 582 -8.58 1.01 -13.20
C GLU A 582 -9.29 -0.02 -12.32
N VAL A 583 -8.57 -0.63 -11.37
CA VAL A 583 -9.13 -1.53 -10.34
C VAL A 583 -10.22 -0.82 -9.53
N ALA A 584 -9.99 0.44 -9.10
CA ALA A 584 -11.00 1.23 -8.40
C ALA A 584 -12.23 1.52 -9.27
N ASN A 585 -12.02 1.95 -10.52
CA ASN A 585 -13.10 2.25 -11.47
C ASN A 585 -13.94 1.02 -11.78
N VAL A 586 -13.29 -0.13 -12.04
CA VAL A 586 -13.97 -1.39 -12.30
C VAL A 586 -14.70 -1.89 -11.04
N SER A 587 -14.09 -1.77 -9.85
CA SER A 587 -14.76 -2.08 -8.58
C SER A 587 -16.07 -1.30 -8.44
N SER A 588 -16.03 0.01 -8.66
CA SER A 588 -17.22 0.87 -8.60
C SER A 588 -18.27 0.48 -9.66
N ARG A 589 -17.85 0.22 -10.90
CA ARG A 589 -18.74 -0.21 -12.00
C ARG A 589 -19.48 -1.51 -11.69
N LEU A 590 -18.83 -2.42 -10.96
CA LEU A 590 -19.38 -3.72 -10.59
C LEU A 590 -20.19 -3.69 -9.29
N GLY A 591 -20.33 -2.52 -8.66
CA GLY A 591 -21.05 -2.35 -7.39
C GLY A 591 -20.27 -2.88 -6.18
N ALA A 592 -18.97 -3.11 -6.34
CA ALA A 592 -18.09 -3.57 -5.29
C ALA A 592 -17.75 -2.38 -4.37
N PHE A 593 -17.81 -2.57 -3.05
CA PHE A 593 -17.55 -1.49 -2.08
C PHE A 593 -16.09 -0.97 -2.18
N PRO A 594 -15.81 0.30 -1.83
CA PRO A 594 -14.45 0.85 -1.85
C PRO A 594 -13.49 0.12 -0.91
N LEU A 595 -12.22 0.02 -1.30
CA LEU A 595 -11.16 -0.51 -0.44
C LEU A 595 -10.57 0.65 0.36
N ASP A 596 -10.76 0.64 1.68
CA ASP A 596 -10.39 1.75 2.57
C ASP A 596 -8.94 1.64 3.08
N SER A 597 -8.30 0.49 2.87
CA SER A 597 -6.89 0.24 3.21
C SER A 597 -6.04 0.08 1.95
N ALA A 598 -4.82 0.62 1.99
CA ALA A 598 -3.81 0.40 0.96
C ALA A 598 -3.30 -1.06 0.91
N ARG A 599 -3.43 -1.77 2.04
CA ARG A 599 -2.95 -3.15 2.27
C ARG A 599 -3.91 -4.25 1.84
N GLU A 600 -4.99 -3.91 1.16
CA GLU A 600 -5.85 -4.92 0.55
C GLU A 600 -5.19 -5.45 -0.71
N SER A 601 -5.54 -6.65 -1.15
CA SER A 601 -5.15 -7.13 -2.47
C SER A 601 -6.29 -7.05 -3.46
N ALA A 602 -6.02 -6.50 -4.64
CA ALA A 602 -6.96 -6.48 -5.75
C ALA A 602 -6.24 -6.42 -7.09
N VAL A 603 -6.72 -7.21 -8.06
CA VAL A 603 -6.15 -7.26 -9.41
C VAL A 603 -7.24 -7.36 -10.47
N LEU A 604 -7.04 -6.65 -11.58
CA LEU A 604 -7.78 -6.82 -12.82
C LEU A 604 -6.96 -7.71 -13.77
N ARG A 605 -7.54 -8.79 -14.30
CA ARG A 605 -6.83 -9.73 -15.19
C ARG A 605 -7.74 -10.24 -16.30
N THR A 606 -7.18 -10.37 -17.49
CA THR A 606 -7.83 -11.11 -18.58
C THR A 606 -7.46 -12.58 -18.51
N LEU A 607 -8.47 -13.45 -18.43
CA LEU A 607 -8.32 -14.89 -18.45
C LEU A 607 -8.76 -15.46 -19.79
N THR A 608 -7.94 -16.33 -20.36
CA THR A 608 -8.37 -17.20 -21.46
C THR A 608 -9.30 -18.30 -20.94
N PRO A 609 -10.06 -18.99 -21.81
CA PRO A 609 -10.86 -20.14 -21.39
C PRO A 609 -9.99 -21.21 -20.69
N GLY A 610 -10.38 -21.63 -19.49
CA GLY A 610 -9.58 -22.50 -18.63
C GLY A 610 -9.99 -22.45 -17.15
N GLY A 611 -9.40 -23.33 -16.35
CA GLY A 611 -9.56 -23.36 -14.90
C GLY A 611 -8.42 -22.61 -14.20
N TYR A 612 -8.76 -21.89 -13.13
CA TYR A 612 -7.84 -21.05 -12.36
C TYR A 612 -8.14 -21.16 -10.86
N THR A 613 -7.13 -20.85 -10.04
CA THR A 613 -7.29 -20.74 -8.59
C THR A 613 -6.69 -19.44 -8.07
N VAL A 614 -7.32 -18.90 -7.03
CA VAL A 614 -6.87 -17.70 -6.31
C VAL A 614 -6.67 -18.10 -4.86
N HIS A 615 -5.46 -17.86 -4.37
CA HIS A 615 -5.05 -18.19 -3.02
C HIS A 615 -4.90 -16.89 -2.25
N VAL A 616 -5.60 -16.75 -1.14
CA VAL A 616 -5.45 -15.59 -0.25
C VAL A 616 -5.02 -16.08 1.13
N VAL A 617 -3.98 -15.43 1.65
CA VAL A 617 -3.44 -15.59 3.01
C VAL A 617 -3.12 -14.20 3.56
N ASP A 618 -2.84 -14.07 4.85
CA ASP A 618 -2.14 -12.88 5.33
C ASP A 618 -0.67 -12.92 4.86
N TYR A 619 -0.09 -11.77 4.50
CA TYR A 619 1.30 -11.64 4.05
C TYR A 619 2.28 -12.26 5.05
N PHE A 620 1.99 -12.13 6.35
CA PHE A 620 2.77 -12.70 7.45
C PHE A 620 2.29 -14.10 7.88
N GLU A 621 1.45 -14.75 7.07
CA GLU A 621 0.83 -16.06 7.31
C GLU A 621 0.00 -16.16 8.61
N ARG A 622 -0.42 -15.01 9.16
CA ARG A 622 -1.33 -14.93 10.31
C ARG A 622 -2.69 -15.53 9.96
N SER A 623 -3.39 -15.99 11.00
CA SER A 623 -4.76 -16.48 10.86
C SER A 623 -5.77 -15.36 11.08
N GLY A 624 -6.81 -15.29 10.26
CA GLY A 624 -7.88 -14.31 10.44
C GLY A 624 -8.93 -14.36 9.34
N LYS A 625 -9.99 -13.55 9.51
CA LYS A 625 -11.06 -13.40 8.53
C LYS A 625 -10.59 -12.62 7.30
N VAL A 626 -10.98 -13.08 6.13
CA VAL A 626 -10.78 -12.39 4.85
C VAL A 626 -12.00 -12.63 3.97
N LEU A 627 -12.31 -11.65 3.15
CA LEU A 627 -13.30 -11.74 2.09
C LEU A 627 -12.55 -11.88 0.76
N ILE A 628 -12.72 -13.01 0.08
CA ILE A 628 -12.22 -13.20 -1.28
C ILE A 628 -13.37 -13.08 -2.27
N GLU A 629 -13.18 -12.33 -3.34
CA GLU A 629 -14.20 -12.09 -4.35
C GLU A 629 -13.62 -12.16 -5.75
N ALA A 630 -14.39 -12.69 -6.70
CA ALA A 630 -14.12 -12.57 -8.13
C ALA A 630 -15.37 -12.12 -8.87
N TYR A 631 -15.21 -11.16 -9.76
CA TYR A 631 -16.27 -10.57 -10.57
C TYR A 631 -15.98 -10.74 -12.07
N ASP A 632 -17.01 -11.01 -12.86
CA ASP A 632 -16.99 -10.82 -14.32
C ASP A 632 -17.00 -9.31 -14.61
N ALA A 633 -15.88 -8.81 -15.16
CA ALA A 633 -15.73 -7.39 -15.47
C ALA A 633 -16.23 -7.01 -16.87
N ASP A 634 -16.60 -7.98 -17.72
CA ASP A 634 -17.09 -7.69 -19.06
C ASP A 634 -18.59 -7.31 -19.08
N ALA A 635 -19.03 -6.70 -20.18
CA ALA A 635 -20.44 -6.46 -20.46
C ALA A 635 -21.27 -7.77 -20.51
N LEU A 636 -22.57 -7.68 -20.19
CA LEU A 636 -23.48 -8.83 -20.07
C LEU A 636 -23.69 -9.63 -21.37
N ASP A 637 -23.39 -9.03 -22.51
CA ASP A 637 -23.47 -9.63 -23.84
C ASP A 637 -22.13 -10.19 -24.34
N ALA A 638 -21.03 -10.02 -23.57
CA ALA A 638 -19.74 -10.58 -23.91
C ALA A 638 -19.79 -12.11 -24.04
N ALA A 639 -18.98 -12.64 -24.97
CA ALA A 639 -18.94 -14.06 -25.29
C ALA A 639 -18.26 -14.91 -24.21
N GLY A 640 -17.29 -14.35 -23.48
CA GLY A 640 -16.67 -15.01 -22.34
C GLY A 640 -17.63 -15.10 -21.16
N ARG A 641 -17.56 -16.18 -20.36
CA ARG A 641 -18.38 -16.38 -19.15
C ARG A 641 -17.59 -17.02 -18.00
N LEU A 642 -17.93 -16.66 -16.76
CA LEU A 642 -17.58 -17.46 -15.59
C LEU A 642 -18.64 -18.55 -15.44
N VAL A 643 -18.26 -19.81 -15.64
CA VAL A 643 -19.22 -20.93 -15.67
C VAL A 643 -19.15 -21.81 -14.42
N ASN A 644 -18.10 -21.66 -13.63
CA ASN A 644 -17.97 -22.31 -12.34
C ASN A 644 -17.21 -21.42 -11.37
N LEU A 645 -17.70 -21.42 -10.13
CA LEU A 645 -17.16 -20.69 -9.00
C LEU A 645 -17.16 -21.63 -7.80
N SER A 646 -16.02 -21.79 -7.13
CA SER A 646 -15.88 -22.69 -6.00
C SER A 646 -15.01 -22.13 -4.90
N THR A 647 -15.20 -22.60 -3.68
CA THR A 647 -14.32 -22.23 -2.56
C THR A 647 -14.09 -23.40 -1.63
N GLN A 648 -12.84 -23.55 -1.17
CA GLN A 648 -12.42 -24.61 -0.26
C GLN A 648 -11.74 -24.01 0.97
N THR A 649 -12.22 -24.39 2.17
CA THR A 649 -11.63 -24.00 3.46
C THR A 649 -12.11 -24.96 4.57
N GLU A 650 -11.70 -24.70 5.81
CA GLU A 650 -12.15 -25.42 6.99
C GLU A 650 -13.59 -25.02 7.37
N VAL A 651 -14.44 -26.00 7.70
CA VAL A 651 -15.86 -25.85 8.09
C VAL A 651 -16.06 -26.46 9.48
N GLY A 652 -17.02 -25.91 10.25
CA GLY A 652 -17.39 -26.41 11.58
C GLY A 652 -16.45 -25.96 12.69
N GLY A 653 -16.68 -26.44 13.93
CA GLY A 653 -15.86 -26.09 15.09
C GLY A 653 -15.76 -24.57 15.31
N THR A 654 -14.53 -24.05 15.45
CA THR A 654 -14.25 -22.61 15.56
C THR A 654 -14.26 -21.88 14.21
N ALA A 655 -14.20 -22.60 13.08
CA ALA A 655 -14.28 -22.02 11.74
C ALA A 655 -15.73 -21.62 11.40
N GLY A 656 -16.71 -22.36 11.92
CA GLY A 656 -18.14 -22.08 11.73
C GLY A 656 -18.66 -22.51 10.35
N THR A 657 -19.74 -21.90 9.90
CA THR A 657 -20.35 -22.18 8.59
C THR A 657 -19.56 -21.50 7.47
N LEU A 658 -19.27 -22.22 6.39
CA LEU A 658 -18.74 -21.60 5.17
C LEU A 658 -19.88 -20.96 4.38
N THR A 659 -19.79 -19.65 4.12
CA THR A 659 -20.81 -18.91 3.39
C THR A 659 -20.24 -18.36 2.08
N ALA A 660 -20.86 -18.72 0.96
CA ALA A 660 -20.53 -18.22 -0.37
C ALA A 660 -21.71 -17.43 -0.95
N GLY A 661 -21.49 -16.16 -1.30
CA GLY A 661 -22.46 -15.31 -2.00
C GLY A 661 -22.20 -15.30 -3.50
N PHE A 662 -23.25 -15.30 -4.31
CA PHE A 662 -23.16 -15.20 -5.78
C PHE A 662 -24.31 -14.39 -6.36
N VAL A 663 -24.06 -13.74 -7.49
CA VAL A 663 -25.05 -12.95 -8.24
C VAL A 663 -25.30 -13.55 -9.61
N ILE A 664 -26.58 -13.66 -9.97
CA ILE A 664 -27.03 -13.96 -11.32
C ILE A 664 -27.50 -12.66 -11.96
N GLY A 665 -26.89 -12.28 -13.08
CA GLY A 665 -27.31 -11.14 -13.90
C GLY A 665 -27.93 -11.57 -15.22
N GLY A 666 -28.30 -10.61 -16.07
CA GLY A 666 -28.91 -10.87 -17.37
C GLY A 666 -30.43 -11.10 -17.30
N THR A 667 -31.00 -11.73 -18.32
CA THR A 667 -32.44 -12.00 -18.42
C THR A 667 -32.76 -13.49 -18.50
N GLY A 668 -33.88 -13.89 -17.91
CA GLY A 668 -34.32 -15.29 -17.85
C GLY A 668 -33.80 -16.00 -16.60
N LYS A 669 -34.25 -17.22 -16.37
CA LYS A 669 -33.75 -18.04 -15.27
C LYS A 669 -32.42 -18.68 -15.64
N LEU A 670 -31.51 -18.74 -14.67
CA LEU A 670 -30.29 -19.51 -14.78
C LEU A 670 -30.48 -20.85 -14.09
N ARG A 671 -30.15 -21.93 -14.79
CA ARG A 671 -30.11 -23.25 -14.18
C ARG A 671 -28.74 -23.47 -13.57
N VAL A 672 -28.70 -23.77 -12.27
CA VAL A 672 -27.45 -23.91 -11.51
C VAL A 672 -27.37 -25.24 -10.76
N LEU A 673 -26.19 -25.84 -10.77
CA LEU A 673 -25.83 -26.96 -9.90
C LEU A 673 -25.00 -26.42 -8.74
N ILE A 674 -25.49 -26.57 -7.52
CA ILE A 674 -24.81 -26.17 -6.29
C ILE A 674 -24.41 -27.44 -5.55
N ARG A 675 -23.14 -27.58 -5.14
CA ARG A 675 -22.65 -28.75 -4.41
C ARG A 675 -21.92 -28.35 -3.13
N GLY A 676 -22.13 -29.13 -2.08
CA GLY A 676 -21.33 -29.13 -0.85
C GLY A 676 -20.53 -30.42 -0.79
N ILE A 677 -19.21 -30.33 -0.94
CA ILE A 677 -18.31 -31.48 -0.97
C ILE A 677 -17.58 -31.59 0.36
N GLY A 678 -17.73 -32.73 1.02
CA GLY A 678 -17.02 -33.09 2.24
C GLY A 678 -16.25 -34.39 2.02
N PRO A 679 -16.86 -35.57 2.21
CA PRO A 679 -16.16 -36.85 2.13
C PRO A 679 -15.38 -37.07 0.84
N ARG A 680 -15.94 -36.65 -0.30
CA ARG A 680 -15.34 -36.89 -1.62
C ARG A 680 -14.02 -36.14 -1.84
N LEU A 681 -13.72 -35.09 -1.08
CA LEU A 681 -12.40 -34.45 -1.11
C LEU A 681 -11.26 -35.41 -0.70
N GLY A 682 -11.56 -36.43 0.13
CA GLY A 682 -10.56 -37.39 0.61
C GLY A 682 -9.96 -38.22 -0.52
N ASP A 683 -10.75 -38.49 -1.57
CA ASP A 683 -10.30 -39.21 -2.76
C ASP A 683 -9.30 -38.41 -3.61
N TYR A 684 -9.26 -37.09 -3.41
CA TYR A 684 -8.33 -36.16 -4.05
C TYR A 684 -7.13 -35.82 -3.16
N GLY A 685 -6.90 -36.60 -2.09
CA GLY A 685 -5.76 -36.44 -1.20
C GLY A 685 -5.90 -35.28 -0.20
N VAL A 686 -7.10 -34.70 -0.06
CA VAL A 686 -7.37 -33.70 0.97
C VAL A 686 -7.51 -34.41 2.32
N ALA A 687 -6.70 -34.01 3.30
CA ALA A 687 -6.79 -34.53 4.66
C ALA A 687 -7.86 -33.79 5.49
N ASN A 688 -8.33 -34.43 6.56
CA ASN A 688 -9.29 -33.86 7.53
C ASN A 688 -10.58 -33.31 6.89
N VAL A 689 -11.16 -34.06 5.95
CA VAL A 689 -12.35 -33.63 5.23
C VAL A 689 -13.59 -33.60 6.13
N LEU A 690 -14.52 -32.70 5.81
CA LEU A 690 -15.82 -32.64 6.45
C LEU A 690 -16.52 -33.98 6.25
N SER A 691 -16.85 -34.67 7.34
CA SER A 691 -17.34 -36.05 7.26
C SER A 691 -18.77 -36.17 6.72
N ASP A 692 -19.53 -35.08 6.74
CA ASP A 692 -20.94 -35.04 6.35
C ASP A 692 -21.32 -33.58 6.03
N ALA A 693 -21.64 -33.30 4.76
CA ALA A 693 -21.74 -31.95 4.21
C ALA A 693 -23.18 -31.56 3.89
N VAL A 694 -23.70 -30.53 4.57
CA VAL A 694 -25.06 -30.01 4.40
C VAL A 694 -25.01 -28.62 3.77
N ILE A 695 -25.77 -28.40 2.68
CA ILE A 695 -25.93 -27.08 2.05
C ILE A 695 -27.32 -26.49 2.27
N GLU A 696 -27.37 -25.17 2.40
CA GLU A 696 -28.59 -24.39 2.45
C GLU A 696 -28.44 -23.11 1.60
N VAL A 697 -29.40 -22.84 0.74
CA VAL A 697 -29.39 -21.73 -0.22
C VAL A 697 -30.41 -20.70 0.23
N PHE A 698 -30.02 -19.43 0.24
CA PHE A 698 -30.85 -18.31 0.65
C PHE A 698 -31.00 -17.29 -0.47
N ALA A 699 -32.18 -16.67 -0.54
CA ALA A 699 -32.47 -15.47 -1.31
C ALA A 699 -33.13 -14.44 -0.40
N ASP A 700 -32.65 -13.19 -0.41
CA ASP A 700 -33.13 -12.12 0.49
C ASP A 700 -33.19 -12.52 1.97
N GLY A 701 -32.17 -13.26 2.43
CA GLY A 701 -32.06 -13.78 3.80
C GLY A 701 -33.04 -14.90 4.17
N ARG A 702 -33.80 -15.45 3.20
CA ARG A 702 -34.71 -16.58 3.41
C ARG A 702 -34.17 -17.84 2.77
N SER A 703 -34.22 -18.94 3.50
CA SER A 703 -33.89 -20.27 2.96
C SER A 703 -34.87 -20.64 1.86
N ILE A 704 -34.35 -20.96 0.67
CA ILE A 704 -35.12 -21.35 -0.52
C ILE A 704 -34.89 -22.80 -0.92
N ALA A 705 -33.77 -23.41 -0.52
CA ALA A 705 -33.48 -24.81 -0.76
C ALA A 705 -32.43 -25.31 0.24
N SER A 706 -32.47 -26.59 0.58
CA SER A 706 -31.45 -27.24 1.40
C SER A 706 -31.26 -28.68 0.96
N ASN A 707 -30.05 -29.22 1.12
CA ASN A 707 -29.79 -30.63 0.92
C ASN A 707 -28.74 -31.14 1.91
N ASP A 708 -29.04 -32.31 2.45
CA ASP A 708 -28.25 -33.15 3.32
C ASP A 708 -28.31 -34.53 2.64
N ASP A 709 -27.16 -35.05 2.22
CA ASP A 709 -27.00 -36.15 1.26
C ASP A 709 -27.56 -35.92 -0.16
N TRP A 710 -26.68 -36.00 -1.17
CA TRP A 710 -27.00 -35.72 -2.57
C TRP A 710 -27.92 -36.76 -3.22
N GLU A 711 -27.96 -37.99 -2.69
CA GLU A 711 -28.79 -39.08 -3.21
C GLU A 711 -30.27 -38.91 -2.82
N SER A 712 -30.93 -37.96 -3.49
CA SER A 712 -32.38 -37.76 -3.42
C SER A 712 -33.10 -38.44 -4.61
N SER A 713 -34.43 -38.32 -4.68
CA SER A 713 -35.23 -38.79 -5.82
C SER A 713 -34.83 -38.19 -7.17
N ASN A 714 -34.01 -37.13 -7.18
CA ASN A 714 -33.53 -36.43 -8.37
C ASN A 714 -32.06 -36.74 -8.73
N SER A 715 -31.46 -37.78 -8.13
CA SER A 715 -30.04 -38.15 -8.33
C SER A 715 -29.64 -38.32 -9.81
N ALA A 716 -30.52 -38.86 -10.67
CA ALA A 716 -30.24 -38.99 -12.10
C ALA A 716 -30.05 -37.63 -12.81
N ALA A 717 -30.86 -36.63 -12.44
CA ALA A 717 -30.74 -35.27 -12.99
C ALA A 717 -29.47 -34.58 -12.48
N LEU A 718 -29.11 -34.78 -11.21
CA LEU A 718 -27.87 -34.28 -10.61
C LEU A 718 -26.63 -34.91 -11.28
N ILE A 719 -26.64 -36.22 -11.53
CA ILE A 719 -25.56 -36.92 -12.25
C ILE A 719 -25.41 -36.37 -13.67
N SER A 720 -26.52 -36.21 -14.38
CA SER A 720 -26.50 -35.63 -15.74
C SER A 720 -26.00 -34.19 -15.74
N ALA A 721 -26.42 -33.38 -14.77
CA ALA A 721 -25.99 -32.00 -14.60
C ALA A 721 -24.48 -31.93 -14.33
N ALA A 722 -23.98 -32.74 -13.39
CA ALA A 722 -22.56 -32.79 -13.05
C ALA A 722 -21.72 -33.18 -14.28
N ALA A 723 -22.16 -34.18 -15.06
CA ALA A 723 -21.46 -34.58 -16.28
C ALA A 723 -21.42 -33.47 -17.34
N GLN A 724 -22.49 -32.67 -17.49
CA GLN A 724 -22.54 -31.56 -18.46
C GLN A 724 -21.52 -30.47 -18.17
N VAL A 725 -21.25 -30.21 -16.89
CA VAL A 725 -20.34 -29.14 -16.44
C VAL A 725 -18.94 -29.64 -16.11
N GLY A 726 -18.65 -30.93 -16.36
CA GLY A 726 -17.34 -31.54 -16.09
C GLY A 726 -17.05 -31.75 -14.59
N ALA A 727 -18.06 -31.62 -13.74
CA ALA A 727 -17.97 -31.90 -12.32
C ALA A 727 -17.69 -33.39 -12.06
N PHE A 728 -16.79 -33.69 -11.13
CA PHE A 728 -16.49 -35.08 -10.79
C PHE A 728 -17.73 -35.78 -10.20
N PRO A 729 -17.87 -37.11 -10.41
CA PRO A 729 -18.99 -37.85 -9.84
C PRO A 729 -18.87 -37.93 -8.31
N LEU A 730 -19.98 -37.70 -7.62
CA LEU A 730 -20.11 -37.93 -6.18
C LEU A 730 -20.15 -39.44 -5.89
N ALA A 731 -19.69 -39.83 -4.71
CA ALA A 731 -19.65 -41.23 -4.31
C ALA A 731 -21.07 -41.77 -4.08
N PRO A 732 -21.41 -42.98 -4.58
CA PRO A 732 -22.68 -43.62 -4.25
C PRO A 732 -22.82 -43.78 -2.73
N SER A 733 -23.99 -43.42 -2.20
CA SER A 733 -24.27 -43.36 -0.76
C SER A 733 -23.27 -42.52 0.05
N GLY A 734 -22.62 -41.55 -0.59
CA GLY A 734 -21.74 -40.59 0.07
C GLY A 734 -22.50 -39.43 0.70
N LEU A 735 -21.90 -38.83 1.74
CA LEU A 735 -22.47 -37.75 2.55
C LEU A 735 -22.05 -36.35 2.05
N ASP A 736 -21.88 -36.22 0.73
CA ASP A 736 -21.80 -34.92 0.07
C ASP A 736 -23.23 -34.45 -0.24
N SER A 737 -23.44 -33.15 -0.46
CA SER A 737 -24.76 -32.59 -0.83
C SER A 737 -24.75 -31.92 -2.20
N ALA A 738 -25.90 -31.93 -2.87
CA ALA A 738 -26.09 -31.27 -4.15
C ALA A 738 -27.54 -30.83 -4.40
N LEU A 739 -27.68 -29.66 -5.02
CA LEU A 739 -28.95 -29.06 -5.43
C LEU A 739 -28.88 -28.65 -6.91
N LEU A 740 -29.96 -28.87 -7.63
CA LEU A 740 -30.16 -28.38 -9.00
C LEU A 740 -31.35 -27.43 -9.01
N LEU A 741 -31.09 -26.15 -9.23
CA LEU A 741 -32.08 -25.08 -9.09
C LEU A 741 -32.22 -24.29 -10.39
N GLU A 742 -33.39 -23.70 -10.60
CA GLU A 742 -33.61 -22.64 -11.59
C GLU A 742 -33.86 -21.33 -10.84
N LEU A 743 -32.93 -20.40 -10.96
CA LEU A 743 -32.91 -19.17 -10.19
C LEU A 743 -33.13 -17.98 -11.12
N ASP A 744 -33.98 -17.04 -10.69
CA ASP A 744 -34.14 -15.75 -11.36
C ASP A 744 -32.87 -14.88 -11.14
N PRO A 745 -32.60 -13.86 -11.97
CA PRO A 745 -31.53 -12.92 -11.72
C PRO A 745 -31.68 -12.25 -10.35
N GLY A 746 -30.61 -12.19 -9.58
CA GLY A 746 -30.63 -11.76 -8.18
C GLY A 746 -29.40 -12.17 -7.38
N THR A 747 -29.40 -11.84 -6.10
CA THR A 747 -28.32 -12.15 -5.14
C THR A 747 -28.72 -13.35 -4.27
N TYR A 748 -27.81 -14.31 -4.15
CA TYR A 748 -28.01 -15.55 -3.41
C TYR A 748 -26.82 -15.83 -2.49
N THR A 749 -27.06 -16.55 -1.40
CA THR A 749 -25.99 -17.11 -0.57
C THR A 749 -26.17 -18.61 -0.40
N VAL A 750 -25.07 -19.34 -0.30
CA VAL A 750 -25.02 -20.77 0.02
C VAL A 750 -24.22 -20.93 1.30
N GLU A 751 -24.80 -21.61 2.27
CA GLU A 751 -24.15 -22.01 3.50
C GLU A 751 -23.79 -23.49 3.43
N LEU A 752 -22.53 -23.84 3.68
CA LEU A 752 -22.06 -25.21 3.91
C LEU A 752 -21.75 -25.40 5.39
N LYS A 753 -22.36 -26.41 6.00
CA LYS A 753 -22.17 -26.80 7.40
C LYS A 753 -21.99 -28.31 7.52
N GLY A 754 -21.33 -28.73 8.60
CA GLY A 754 -21.26 -30.14 8.96
C GLY A 754 -22.56 -30.62 9.61
N TYR A 755 -23.05 -31.80 9.22
CA TYR A 755 -24.17 -32.42 9.92
C TYR A 755 -23.87 -32.55 11.43
N LEU A 756 -24.83 -32.17 12.26
CA LEU A 756 -24.70 -32.12 13.73
C LEU A 756 -23.45 -31.35 14.25
N GLY A 757 -22.93 -30.40 13.47
CA GLY A 757 -21.76 -29.60 13.84
C GLY A 757 -20.41 -30.27 13.58
N ALA A 758 -20.37 -31.29 12.71
CA ALA A 758 -19.12 -31.86 12.22
C ALA A 758 -18.18 -30.77 11.67
N SER A 759 -16.88 -31.01 11.78
CA SER A 759 -15.85 -30.09 11.31
C SER A 759 -14.85 -30.79 10.39
N GLY A 760 -14.26 -30.03 9.49
CA GLY A 760 -13.26 -30.49 8.53
C GLY A 760 -13.25 -29.62 7.27
N ARG A 761 -12.37 -29.93 6.33
CA ARG A 761 -12.29 -29.26 5.03
C ARG A 761 -13.53 -29.56 4.21
N GLY A 762 -14.23 -28.51 3.79
CA GLY A 762 -15.39 -28.57 2.91
C GLY A 762 -15.23 -27.64 1.71
N MET A 763 -15.97 -27.92 0.64
CA MET A 763 -15.95 -27.12 -0.58
C MET A 763 -17.38 -26.82 -1.05
N ILE A 764 -17.65 -25.55 -1.38
CA ILE A 764 -18.86 -25.14 -2.12
C ILE A 764 -18.49 -25.01 -3.60
N GLU A 765 -19.32 -25.55 -4.49
CA GLU A 765 -19.20 -25.35 -5.93
C GLU A 765 -20.53 -24.91 -6.52
N ILE A 766 -20.50 -23.90 -7.39
CA ILE A 766 -21.66 -23.38 -8.11
C ILE A 766 -21.33 -23.43 -9.60
N TYR A 767 -22.13 -24.16 -10.37
CA TYR A 767 -21.98 -24.31 -11.81
C TYR A 767 -23.17 -23.70 -12.54
N GLU A 768 -22.88 -22.92 -13.57
CA GLU A 768 -23.84 -22.56 -14.63
C GLU A 768 -24.07 -23.78 -15.53
N LEU A 769 -25.33 -24.15 -15.77
CA LEU A 769 -25.68 -25.15 -16.77
C LEU A 769 -26.07 -24.51 -18.11
N PRO A 770 -25.71 -25.15 -19.24
CA PRO A 770 -26.12 -24.71 -20.58
C PRO A 770 -27.62 -24.68 -20.83
#